data_AF-A0A1X7DKX5-F1
#
_entry.id   AF-A0A1X7DKX5-F1
#
_cell.length_a   1.000
_cell.length_b   1.000
_cell.length_c   1.000
_cell.angle_alpha   90.00
_cell.angle_beta   90.00
_cell.angle_gamma   90.00
#
_symmetry.space_group_name_H-M   'P 1'
#
loop_
_entity.id
_entity.type
_entity.pdbx_description
1 polymer ?
#
loop_
_entity_poly.entity_id
_entity_poly.type
_entity_poly.pdbx_seq_one_letter_code
_entity_poly.pdbx_strand_id
1 'polypeptide(L)'
;MSEHPGRPIAELISTVEAGVPADRLREIVAAIVVRPHSGARQLGQLHVDPGLLTSADNAMPTLLQRIIAALLEAGATSVRLPRCTGCGLERMLPERLDGHRVCSKCKKRAGTRAITCHCCRRERQLASFVGDADYCGACWRDMYGQASAIFVAAAHGLIPSLDPAVLGGVFAQLPASPGRRLRLALDIADYGADWFAAPARGSALFGVLYDQLARQAPELPPACCGHCGQHRSLTNVYEGLRCCSRCYTALRSQPCDGCGRTGPIARRMPDEARLCQGCAKALPDGWGICSQCGTHQHIVYRGPAGPVCAPCRFAAQVDTCTRCGRTTPCRFPGTPGAVCERCRKPRQPCSRCAQERIVATRDESGAPICHSCHHILEDCSVCHRHRRVVGRTEGAPLCEYCYPRHPVSFRDCTLCGRHAKLRQTGLCDRCTADDQLATLFPPELLERHETARTMLTALQAGDPATVRAAFHRHRAVELLRTVLATPDLLDHEALDDLGPEYTTRAVRALLVEHGLLPARNLPLARFQAWIITTAQLIEDPGERQAFVQFATWKHLRDLRSRAEPLSGPLVTSRRHELRVVLDLLAWARDRGKTLASLDQADLDHWATTGAEKYLVAGFLTWAHTNGRSQPLEITRPPRTYLLVGGLSDDQRRRVLDGVLNHDTITAGTKLAAALVLVFGFRPAQITRIRLDDIRSTGEALQVTVGKEPLLLPEPLADLATQTAADRSARRMFTPAQDHHWLYPGAQPGTPLSAAALVRRLAAVGVLVSPARTGALTSLSQQLPPPVLADLTGMHLATAVRWRSTVAASNAHYAGLLLASEESPTAVLRTVLSSASSTEPP
;
A
#
# COMPACT_ATOMS: atom_id res chain seq x y z
N MET A 1 14.26 35.57 -20.63
CA MET A 1 13.88 34.15 -20.47
C MET A 1 14.89 33.52 -19.51
N SER A 2 14.49 33.18 -18.27
CA SER A 2 15.43 32.57 -17.34
C SER A 2 15.78 31.16 -17.80
N GLU A 3 17.06 30.91 -18.00
CA GLU A 3 17.61 29.64 -18.44
C GLU A 3 17.22 28.50 -17.50
N HIS A 4 16.80 27.35 -18.05
CA HIS A 4 16.31 26.22 -17.27
C HIS A 4 17.41 25.72 -16.31
N PRO A 5 17.14 25.43 -15.03
CA PRO A 5 18.17 25.06 -14.05
C PRO A 5 18.93 23.76 -14.37
N GLY A 6 18.39 22.95 -15.28
CA GLY A 6 19.03 21.75 -15.80
C GLY A 6 19.96 22.00 -16.99
N ARG A 7 19.93 23.17 -17.63
CA ARG A 7 20.67 23.42 -18.87
C ARG A 7 22.20 23.36 -18.71
N PRO A 8 22.82 23.97 -17.69
CA PRO A 8 24.29 23.87 -17.54
C PRO A 8 24.75 22.45 -17.22
N ILE A 9 23.91 21.66 -16.54
CA ILE A 9 24.19 20.23 -16.29
C ILE A 9 24.13 19.47 -17.60
N ALA A 10 23.13 19.76 -18.44
CA ALA A 10 22.99 19.14 -19.75
C ALA A 10 24.19 19.46 -20.66
N GLU A 11 24.66 20.71 -20.65
CA GLU A 11 25.85 21.14 -21.38
C GLU A 11 27.11 20.42 -20.88
N LEU A 12 27.32 20.33 -19.55
CA LEU A 12 28.46 19.59 -18.99
C LEU A 12 28.40 18.11 -19.37
N ILE A 13 27.24 17.45 -19.26
CA ILE A 13 27.10 16.05 -19.65
C ILE A 13 27.36 15.88 -21.15
N SER A 14 26.95 16.82 -22.01
CA SER A 14 27.20 16.74 -23.45
C SER A 14 28.69 16.79 -23.84
N THR A 15 29.57 17.26 -22.95
CA THR A 15 31.04 17.19 -23.15
C THR A 15 31.60 15.78 -22.94
N VAL A 16 30.85 14.91 -22.25
CA VAL A 16 31.26 13.55 -21.89
C VAL A 16 30.44 12.50 -22.63
N GLU A 17 29.18 12.80 -22.97
CA GLU A 17 28.24 11.89 -23.62
C GLU A 17 27.90 12.36 -25.03
N ALA A 18 28.32 11.56 -26.03
CA ALA A 18 28.08 11.84 -27.44
C ALA A 18 26.92 11.01 -28.05
N GLY A 19 26.46 9.95 -27.37
CA GLY A 19 25.44 9.03 -27.87
C GLY A 19 24.00 9.56 -27.81
N VAL A 20 23.75 10.62 -27.03
CA VAL A 20 22.41 11.23 -26.88
C VAL A 20 22.42 12.64 -27.49
N PRO A 21 21.51 12.96 -28.43
CA PRO A 21 21.41 14.30 -29.01
C PRO A 21 21.21 15.38 -27.95
N ALA A 22 21.87 16.53 -28.12
CA ALA A 22 21.88 17.62 -27.14
C ALA A 22 20.48 18.13 -26.75
N ASP A 23 19.53 18.17 -27.71
CA ASP A 23 18.13 18.52 -27.43
C ASP A 23 17.47 17.51 -26.49
N ARG A 24 17.65 16.22 -26.76
CA ARG A 24 17.09 15.13 -25.95
C ARG A 24 17.70 15.08 -24.55
N LEU A 25 19.01 15.34 -24.46
CA LEU A 25 19.72 15.47 -23.20
C LEU A 25 19.16 16.62 -22.36
N ARG A 26 18.94 17.80 -22.99
CA ARG A 26 18.29 18.95 -22.34
C ARG A 26 16.88 18.63 -21.85
N GLU A 27 16.06 17.92 -22.63
CA GLU A 27 14.73 17.48 -22.21
C GLU A 27 14.75 16.56 -20.99
N ILE A 28 15.60 15.53 -21.02
CA ILE A 28 15.74 14.54 -19.93
C ILE A 28 16.17 15.22 -18.64
N VAL A 29 17.20 16.08 -18.71
CA VAL A 29 17.68 16.80 -17.54
C VAL A 29 16.64 17.82 -17.06
N ALA A 30 15.90 18.47 -17.96
CA ALA A 30 14.86 19.41 -17.58
C ALA A 30 13.69 18.75 -16.83
N ALA A 31 13.27 17.56 -17.28
CA ALA A 31 12.21 16.78 -16.62
C ALA A 31 12.60 16.31 -15.21
N ILE A 32 13.89 16.07 -14.96
CA ILE A 32 14.39 15.55 -13.68
C ILE A 32 14.81 16.69 -12.73
N VAL A 33 15.44 17.74 -13.25
CA VAL A 33 15.97 18.89 -12.49
C VAL A 33 14.97 20.05 -12.53
N VAL A 34 13.84 19.86 -11.85
CA VAL A 34 12.75 20.85 -11.79
C VAL A 34 13.06 22.00 -10.81
N ARG A 35 13.97 21.77 -9.84
CA ARG A 35 14.27 22.73 -8.75
C ARG A 35 15.66 23.37 -8.93
N PRO A 36 15.77 24.70 -8.98
CA PRO A 36 17.06 25.39 -9.19
C PRO A 36 18.16 25.07 -8.19
N HIS A 37 17.85 24.94 -6.90
CA HIS A 37 18.85 24.58 -5.89
C HIS A 37 19.39 23.15 -6.05
N SER A 38 18.54 22.22 -6.50
CA SER A 38 18.95 20.85 -6.81
C SER A 38 19.87 20.83 -8.02
N GLY A 39 19.57 21.65 -9.03
CA GLY A 39 20.41 21.83 -10.21
C GLY A 39 21.77 22.45 -9.88
N ALA A 40 21.79 23.59 -9.19
CA ALA A 40 23.03 24.26 -8.80
C ALA A 40 23.94 23.39 -7.92
N ARG A 41 23.36 22.61 -6.98
CA ARG A 41 24.12 21.65 -6.17
C ARG A 41 24.72 20.54 -7.02
N GLN A 42 23.94 19.99 -7.95
CA GLN A 42 24.39 18.91 -8.83
C GLN A 42 25.48 19.38 -9.80
N LEU A 43 25.32 20.58 -10.34
CA LEU A 43 26.31 21.23 -11.20
C LEU A 43 27.61 21.51 -10.44
N GLY A 44 27.53 22.05 -9.22
CA GLY A 44 28.70 22.28 -8.38
C GLY A 44 29.47 20.98 -8.08
N GLN A 45 28.78 19.87 -7.84
CA GLN A 45 29.43 18.56 -7.67
C GLN A 45 30.12 18.07 -8.94
N LEU A 46 29.49 18.25 -10.10
CA LEU A 46 30.07 17.86 -11.39
C LEU A 46 31.24 18.76 -11.81
N HIS A 47 31.29 20.02 -11.37
CA HIS A 47 32.48 20.88 -11.57
C HIS A 47 33.65 20.46 -10.69
N VAL A 48 33.39 20.02 -9.45
CA VAL A 48 34.42 19.54 -8.53
C VAL A 48 34.96 18.17 -8.98
N ASP A 49 34.07 17.28 -9.43
CA ASP A 49 34.44 15.95 -9.93
C ASP A 49 33.58 15.56 -11.15
N PRO A 50 34.04 15.91 -12.38
CA PRO A 50 33.39 15.47 -13.61
C PRO A 50 33.46 13.94 -13.80
N GLY A 51 34.45 13.29 -13.19
CA GLY A 51 34.66 11.84 -13.23
C GLY A 51 33.51 11.05 -12.61
N LEU A 52 32.63 11.68 -11.83
CA LEU A 52 31.38 11.08 -11.36
C LEU A 52 30.49 10.58 -12.50
N LEU A 53 30.58 11.15 -13.71
CA LEU A 53 29.78 10.70 -14.85
C LEU A 53 30.21 9.33 -15.39
N THR A 54 31.48 8.94 -15.20
CA THR A 54 32.11 7.80 -15.91
C THR A 54 32.82 6.79 -14.99
N SER A 55 33.20 7.17 -13.77
CA SER A 55 33.97 6.33 -12.84
C SER A 55 33.20 5.15 -12.22
N ALA A 56 31.87 5.21 -12.28
CA ALA A 56 30.96 4.31 -11.55
C ALA A 56 31.16 4.33 -10.02
N ASP A 57 31.63 5.46 -9.46
CA ASP A 57 31.84 5.63 -8.02
C ASP A 57 30.53 5.50 -7.20
N ASN A 58 30.56 4.74 -6.12
CA ASN A 58 29.43 4.54 -5.20
C ASN A 58 29.02 5.80 -4.40
N ALA A 59 29.85 6.85 -4.39
CA ALA A 59 29.57 8.14 -3.78
C ALA A 59 28.55 8.98 -4.58
N MET A 60 28.24 8.58 -5.82
CA MET A 60 27.37 9.33 -6.73
C MET A 60 26.03 9.77 -6.09
N PRO A 61 25.64 11.05 -6.20
CA PRO A 61 24.36 11.55 -5.71
C PRO A 61 23.15 10.90 -6.39
N THR A 62 22.08 10.62 -5.64
CA THR A 62 20.87 9.95 -6.17
C THR A 62 20.18 10.73 -7.31
N LEU A 63 20.27 12.06 -7.31
CA LEU A 63 19.74 12.87 -8.41
C LEU A 63 20.52 12.63 -9.71
N LEU A 64 21.86 12.59 -9.64
CA LEU A 64 22.73 12.26 -10.76
C LEU A 64 22.48 10.84 -11.28
N GLN A 65 22.34 9.87 -10.37
CA GLN A 65 21.99 8.49 -10.74
C GLN A 65 20.70 8.41 -11.55
N ARG A 66 19.69 9.24 -11.24
CA ARG A 66 18.42 9.30 -12.01
C ARG A 66 18.62 9.90 -13.39
N ILE A 67 19.45 10.94 -13.51
CA ILE A 67 19.80 11.54 -14.80
C ILE A 67 20.51 10.51 -15.67
N ILE A 68 21.57 9.87 -15.14
CA ILE A 68 22.34 8.84 -15.86
C ILE A 68 21.46 7.65 -16.24
N ALA A 69 20.58 7.16 -15.34
CA ALA A 69 19.66 6.09 -15.68
C ALA A 69 18.74 6.45 -16.86
N ALA A 70 18.18 7.66 -16.88
CA ALA A 70 17.33 8.13 -17.98
C ALA A 70 18.12 8.36 -19.28
N LEU A 71 19.39 8.75 -19.19
CA LEU A 71 20.28 8.88 -20.34
C LEU A 71 20.65 7.50 -20.93
N LEU A 72 20.96 6.52 -20.08
CA LEU A 72 21.21 5.13 -20.52
C LEU A 72 19.97 4.53 -21.21
N GLU A 73 18.76 4.77 -20.69
CA GLU A 73 17.50 4.41 -21.36
C GLU A 73 17.31 5.13 -22.71
N ALA A 74 17.90 6.32 -22.86
CA ALA A 74 17.88 7.10 -24.09
C ALA A 74 19.06 6.79 -25.04
N GLY A 75 19.88 5.76 -24.73
CA GLY A 75 20.96 5.30 -25.60
C GLY A 75 22.34 5.90 -25.31
N ALA A 76 22.54 6.51 -24.14
CA ALA A 76 23.87 7.00 -23.73
C ALA A 76 24.88 5.86 -23.60
N THR A 77 26.13 6.11 -24.00
CA THR A 77 27.18 5.07 -24.09
C THR A 77 28.39 5.32 -23.19
N SER A 78 28.59 6.56 -22.76
CA SER A 78 29.80 7.01 -22.07
C SER A 78 29.58 7.20 -20.56
N VAL A 79 28.35 7.54 -20.15
CA VAL A 79 27.99 7.67 -18.72
C VAL A 79 27.75 6.32 -18.04
N ARG A 80 28.08 6.21 -16.75
CA ARG A 80 27.93 4.96 -15.98
C ARG A 80 27.20 5.15 -14.68
N LEU A 81 26.33 4.19 -14.34
CA LEU A 81 25.71 4.13 -13.03
C LEU A 81 26.74 3.70 -11.97
N PRO A 82 26.54 4.07 -10.69
CA PRO A 82 27.47 3.71 -9.64
C PRO A 82 27.47 2.19 -9.36
N ARG A 83 28.63 1.64 -9.00
CA ARG A 83 28.78 0.24 -8.61
C ARG A 83 28.33 0.01 -7.18
N CYS A 84 27.46 -0.98 -7.00
CA CYS A 84 27.02 -1.39 -5.68
C CYS A 84 28.16 -2.03 -4.89
N THR A 85 28.50 -1.51 -3.71
CA THR A 85 29.52 -2.10 -2.82
C THR A 85 29.20 -3.52 -2.36
N GLY A 86 27.91 -3.92 -2.37
CA GLY A 86 27.49 -5.26 -1.98
C GLY A 86 27.44 -6.31 -3.10
N CYS A 87 27.24 -5.91 -4.37
CA CYS A 87 27.14 -6.89 -5.48
C CYS A 87 28.00 -6.56 -6.70
N GLY A 88 28.79 -5.49 -6.67
CA GLY A 88 29.65 -5.04 -7.78
C GLY A 88 28.92 -4.46 -8.99
N LEU A 89 27.62 -4.72 -9.16
CA LEU A 89 26.85 -4.31 -10.33
C LEU A 89 26.56 -2.80 -10.38
N GLU A 90 26.65 -2.21 -11.57
CA GLU A 90 26.27 -0.83 -11.88
C GLU A 90 24.75 -0.70 -11.90
N ARG A 91 24.22 0.15 -11.03
CA ARG A 91 22.77 0.40 -10.89
C ARG A 91 22.52 1.55 -9.94
N MET A 92 21.26 1.97 -9.86
CA MET A 92 20.85 2.87 -8.79
C MET A 92 21.13 2.27 -7.40
N LEU A 93 21.73 3.08 -6.53
CA LEU A 93 22.05 2.78 -5.13
C LEU A 93 21.27 3.72 -4.19
N PRO A 94 19.94 3.52 -4.05
CA PRO A 94 19.13 4.37 -3.19
C PRO A 94 19.34 4.10 -1.70
N GLU A 95 19.90 2.95 -1.33
CA GLU A 95 20.01 2.50 0.06
C GLU A 95 21.41 2.73 0.64
N ARG A 96 21.51 2.69 1.97
CA ARG A 96 22.76 2.64 2.72
C ARG A 96 22.87 1.40 3.59
N LEU A 97 24.04 0.78 3.62
CA LEU A 97 24.41 -0.33 4.50
C LEU A 97 25.81 -0.04 5.04
N ASP A 98 25.94 0.03 6.37
CA ASP A 98 27.20 0.29 7.08
C ASP A 98 27.98 1.51 6.56
N GLY A 99 27.27 2.60 6.30
CA GLY A 99 27.85 3.85 5.77
C GLY A 99 28.01 3.90 4.25
N HIS A 100 28.05 2.76 3.58
CA HIS A 100 28.24 2.67 2.12
C HIS A 100 26.91 2.65 1.35
N ARG A 101 26.93 3.12 0.09
CA ARG A 101 25.75 3.02 -0.79
C ARG A 101 25.64 1.62 -1.40
N VAL A 102 24.43 1.07 -1.35
CA VAL A 102 24.10 -0.25 -1.90
C VAL A 102 22.78 -0.21 -2.68
N CYS A 103 22.59 -1.17 -3.58
CA CYS A 103 21.31 -1.33 -4.26
C CYS A 103 20.24 -1.94 -3.34
N SER A 104 18.96 -1.70 -3.63
CA SER A 104 17.85 -2.23 -2.82
C SER A 104 17.87 -3.76 -2.70
N LYS A 105 18.37 -4.48 -3.71
CA LYS A 105 18.55 -5.94 -3.62
C LYS A 105 19.60 -6.33 -2.58
N CYS A 106 20.75 -5.66 -2.55
CA CYS A 106 21.80 -5.91 -1.55
C CYS A 106 21.35 -5.51 -0.15
N LYS A 107 20.66 -4.37 -0.01
CA LYS A 107 20.07 -3.98 1.27
C LYS A 107 19.09 -5.03 1.79
N LYS A 108 18.26 -5.58 0.90
CA LYS A 108 17.33 -6.66 1.24
C LYS A 108 18.07 -7.96 1.58
N ARG A 109 19.12 -8.32 0.84
CA ARG A 109 19.93 -9.52 1.07
C ARG A 109 20.65 -9.48 2.42
N ALA A 110 21.21 -8.33 2.79
CA ALA A 110 21.81 -8.13 4.11
C ALA A 110 20.81 -8.29 5.26
N GLY A 111 19.52 -8.00 5.01
CA GLY A 111 18.43 -8.26 5.95
C GLY A 111 17.92 -9.71 5.99
N THR A 112 18.35 -10.57 5.05
CA THR A 112 17.97 -11.98 4.95
C THR A 112 19.19 -12.86 5.18
N ARG A 113 19.58 -13.02 6.46
CA ARG A 113 20.59 -14.00 6.88
C ARG A 113 19.91 -15.29 7.36
N ALA A 114 20.60 -16.42 7.23
CA ALA A 114 20.18 -17.64 7.89
C ALA A 114 20.31 -17.47 9.41
N ILE A 115 19.32 -17.96 10.14
CA ILE A 115 19.21 -17.91 11.59
C ILE A 115 18.70 -19.25 12.11
N THR A 116 19.04 -19.56 13.35
CA THR A 116 18.30 -20.57 14.13
C THR A 116 17.13 -19.86 14.80
N CYS A 117 15.92 -20.07 14.29
CA CYS A 117 14.73 -19.36 14.78
C CYS A 117 14.46 -19.65 16.27
N HIS A 118 14.33 -18.63 17.11
CA HIS A 118 14.06 -18.75 18.53
C HIS A 118 12.78 -19.57 18.83
N CYS A 119 11.74 -19.36 18.02
CA CYS A 119 10.44 -20.01 18.23
C CYS A 119 10.39 -21.47 17.73
N CYS A 120 10.84 -21.76 16.50
CA CYS A 120 10.75 -23.12 15.94
C CYS A 120 12.05 -23.91 15.98
N ARG A 121 13.15 -23.31 16.44
CA ARG A 121 14.50 -23.90 16.55
C ARG A 121 15.09 -24.46 15.25
N ARG A 122 14.50 -24.13 14.10
CA ARG A 122 14.98 -24.55 12.77
C ARG A 122 15.80 -23.45 12.12
N GLU A 123 16.74 -23.86 11.27
CA GLU A 123 17.42 -22.96 10.35
C GLU A 123 16.42 -22.37 9.35
N ARG A 124 16.31 -21.05 9.37
CA ARG A 124 15.35 -20.27 8.57
C ARG A 124 15.97 -18.94 8.17
N GLN A 125 15.27 -18.19 7.33
CA GLN A 125 15.64 -16.81 7.01
C GLN A 125 15.13 -15.85 8.07
N LEU A 126 15.98 -14.92 8.49
CA LEU A 126 15.63 -13.84 9.41
C LEU A 126 14.49 -13.02 8.83
N ALA A 127 13.44 -12.84 9.62
CA ALA A 127 12.33 -11.93 9.26
C ALA A 127 12.18 -10.80 10.28
N SER A 128 12.45 -11.06 11.55
CA SER A 128 12.45 -10.08 12.64
C SER A 128 13.34 -10.61 13.75
N PHE A 129 13.81 -9.73 14.62
CA PHE A 129 14.56 -10.08 15.84
C PHE A 129 14.14 -9.16 16.98
N VAL A 130 14.15 -9.60 18.22
CA VAL A 130 13.89 -8.79 19.42
C VAL A 130 14.97 -9.12 20.44
N GLY A 131 15.70 -8.10 20.92
CA GLY A 131 16.96 -8.33 21.63
C GLY A 131 17.89 -9.24 20.83
N ASP A 132 18.34 -10.31 21.46
CA ASP A 132 19.17 -11.35 20.85
C ASP A 132 18.37 -12.51 20.23
N ALA A 133 17.03 -12.47 20.31
CA ALA A 133 16.17 -13.51 19.77
C ALA A 133 15.83 -13.26 18.30
N ASP A 134 16.28 -14.16 17.42
CA ASP A 134 16.00 -14.14 15.99
C ASP A 134 14.72 -14.94 15.64
N TYR A 135 13.83 -14.37 14.83
CA TYR A 135 12.57 -14.99 14.43
C TYR A 135 12.44 -15.14 12.90
N CYS A 136 12.01 -16.32 12.48
CA CYS A 136 11.62 -16.54 11.08
C CYS A 136 10.25 -15.95 10.76
N GLY A 137 9.98 -15.70 9.48
CA GLY A 137 8.75 -15.02 9.05
C GLY A 137 7.46 -15.81 9.24
N ALA A 138 7.52 -17.13 9.40
CA ALA A 138 6.35 -17.94 9.75
C ALA A 138 6.01 -17.73 11.24
N CYS A 139 6.92 -18.08 12.13
CA CYS A 139 6.77 -17.90 13.58
C CYS A 139 6.41 -16.47 13.97
N TRP A 140 7.06 -15.47 13.36
CA TRP A 140 6.76 -14.06 13.64
C TRP A 140 5.29 -13.71 13.33
N ARG A 141 4.71 -14.24 12.26
CA ARG A 141 3.31 -14.00 11.89
C ARG A 141 2.34 -14.82 12.76
N ASP A 142 2.71 -16.03 13.11
CA ASP A 142 1.89 -16.92 13.94
C ASP A 142 1.72 -16.34 15.35
N MET A 143 2.71 -15.62 15.85
CA MET A 143 2.68 -14.95 17.15
C MET A 143 1.83 -13.66 17.18
N TYR A 144 1.29 -13.17 16.05
CA TYR A 144 0.50 -11.93 16.04
C TYR A 144 -0.71 -11.97 16.99
N GLY A 145 -1.37 -13.13 17.11
CA GLY A 145 -2.50 -13.29 18.03
C GLY A 145 -2.09 -13.31 19.51
N GLN A 146 -0.82 -13.59 19.80
CA GLN A 146 -0.30 -13.69 21.16
C GLN A 146 0.18 -12.35 21.72
N ALA A 147 0.34 -11.33 20.86
CA ALA A 147 0.90 -10.03 21.24
C ALA A 147 0.19 -9.40 22.45
N SER A 148 -1.15 -9.46 22.50
CA SER A 148 -1.91 -8.91 23.62
C SER A 148 -1.67 -9.68 24.92
N ALA A 149 -1.61 -11.01 24.85
CA ALA A 149 -1.37 -11.85 26.03
C ALA A 149 0.05 -11.66 26.57
N ILE A 150 1.05 -11.61 25.69
CA ILE A 150 2.45 -11.33 26.04
C ILE A 150 2.56 -9.96 26.71
N PHE A 151 1.94 -8.93 26.12
CA PHE A 151 1.93 -7.59 26.72
C PHE A 151 1.27 -7.57 28.09
N VAL A 152 0.07 -8.14 28.23
CA VAL A 152 -0.67 -8.16 29.50
C VAL A 152 0.14 -8.88 30.57
N ALA A 153 0.73 -10.03 30.26
CA ALA A 153 1.57 -10.78 31.19
C ALA A 153 2.79 -9.96 31.64
N ALA A 154 3.46 -9.27 30.71
CA ALA A 154 4.63 -8.46 31.02
C ALA A 154 4.28 -7.17 31.79
N ALA A 155 3.19 -6.49 31.42
CA ALA A 155 2.82 -5.19 31.97
C ALA A 155 2.09 -5.29 33.31
N HIS A 156 1.33 -6.36 33.55
CA HIS A 156 0.58 -6.53 34.80
C HIS A 156 1.50 -6.56 36.03
N GLY A 157 2.68 -7.19 35.92
CA GLY A 157 3.68 -7.17 37.00
C GLY A 157 4.34 -5.81 37.22
N LEU A 158 4.30 -4.91 36.24
CA LEU A 158 4.90 -3.58 36.29
C LEU A 158 3.91 -2.50 36.71
N ILE A 159 2.61 -2.74 36.52
CA ILE A 159 1.51 -1.81 36.81
C ILE A 159 0.36 -2.58 37.49
N PRO A 160 0.56 -3.07 38.72
CA PRO A 160 -0.40 -3.96 39.37
C PRO A 160 -1.74 -3.29 39.71
N SER A 161 -1.82 -1.95 39.64
CA SER A 161 -3.04 -1.17 39.83
C SER A 161 -4.05 -1.31 38.68
N LEU A 162 -3.60 -1.73 37.49
CA LEU A 162 -4.45 -1.83 36.30
C LEU A 162 -4.86 -3.27 36.03
N ASP A 163 -6.16 -3.46 35.88
CA ASP A 163 -6.74 -4.77 35.52
C ASP A 163 -6.17 -5.28 34.17
N PRO A 164 -5.83 -6.59 34.06
CA PRO A 164 -5.39 -7.21 32.81
C PRO A 164 -6.25 -6.92 31.58
N ALA A 165 -7.57 -6.79 31.73
CA ALA A 165 -8.50 -6.45 30.66
C ALA A 165 -8.35 -4.99 30.21
N VAL A 166 -8.06 -4.06 31.13
CA VAL A 166 -7.78 -2.65 30.81
C VAL A 166 -6.45 -2.55 30.04
N LEU A 167 -5.41 -3.23 30.52
CA LEU A 167 -4.12 -3.33 29.82
C LEU A 167 -4.31 -3.86 28.39
N GLY A 168 -5.02 -4.98 28.23
CA GLY A 168 -5.33 -5.56 26.92
C GLY A 168 -6.12 -4.61 26.02
N GLY A 169 -7.11 -3.90 26.58
CA GLY A 169 -7.93 -2.93 25.86
C GLY A 169 -7.12 -1.74 25.33
N VAL A 170 -6.26 -1.15 26.15
CA VAL A 170 -5.36 -0.04 25.76
C VAL A 170 -4.41 -0.50 24.66
N PHE A 171 -3.79 -1.68 24.83
CA PHE A 171 -2.86 -2.24 23.86
C PHE A 171 -3.52 -2.57 22.50
N ALA A 172 -4.76 -3.08 22.53
CA ALA A 172 -5.53 -3.40 21.33
C ALA A 172 -5.87 -2.15 20.50
N GLN A 173 -6.04 -0.98 21.14
CA GLN A 173 -6.37 0.29 20.49
C GLN A 173 -5.17 1.02 19.88
N LEU A 174 -3.93 0.52 20.09
CA LEU A 174 -2.74 1.14 19.50
C LEU A 174 -2.83 1.17 17.96
N PRO A 175 -2.60 2.33 17.30
CA PRO A 175 -2.68 2.49 15.86
C PRO A 175 -1.42 1.91 15.17
N ALA A 176 -1.23 0.60 15.26
CA ALA A 176 -0.06 -0.10 14.73
C ALA A 176 -0.42 -1.44 14.07
N SER A 177 0.38 -1.85 13.09
CA SER A 177 0.22 -3.17 12.44
C SER A 177 0.45 -4.31 13.45
N PRO A 178 -0.13 -5.51 13.24
CA PRO A 178 0.05 -6.65 14.14
C PRO A 178 1.52 -6.96 14.47
N GLY A 179 2.41 -6.92 13.48
CA GLY A 179 3.84 -7.14 13.72
C GLY A 179 4.52 -6.06 14.56
N ARG A 180 4.08 -4.79 14.48
CA ARG A 180 4.60 -3.71 15.34
C ARG A 180 4.08 -3.83 16.77
N ARG A 181 2.85 -4.31 16.95
CA ARG A 181 2.30 -4.62 18.28
C ARG A 181 3.02 -5.82 18.90
N LEU A 182 3.19 -6.92 18.16
CA LEU A 182 3.96 -8.07 18.64
C LEU A 182 5.37 -7.67 19.07
N ARG A 183 6.07 -6.88 18.24
CA ARG A 183 7.39 -6.37 18.63
C ARG A 183 7.34 -5.58 19.93
N LEU A 184 6.42 -4.63 20.05
CA LEU A 184 6.29 -3.85 21.29
C LEU A 184 5.99 -4.74 22.51
N ALA A 185 5.14 -5.77 22.37
CA ALA A 185 4.85 -6.70 23.46
C ALA A 185 6.10 -7.47 23.90
N LEU A 186 6.90 -7.96 22.95
CA LEU A 186 8.16 -8.64 23.24
C LEU A 186 9.22 -7.69 23.81
N ASP A 187 9.36 -6.47 23.26
CA ASP A 187 10.26 -5.45 23.80
C ASP A 187 9.86 -5.06 25.25
N ILE A 188 8.56 -5.04 25.58
CA ILE A 188 8.08 -4.79 26.96
C ILE A 188 8.31 -6.01 27.85
N ALA A 189 8.22 -7.23 27.33
CA ALA A 189 8.56 -8.43 28.08
C ALA A 189 10.04 -8.45 28.48
N ASP A 190 10.93 -8.00 27.60
CA ASP A 190 12.37 -8.00 27.84
C ASP A 190 12.86 -6.76 28.61
N TYR A 191 12.38 -5.56 28.25
CA TYR A 191 12.90 -4.27 28.74
C TYR A 191 11.87 -3.45 29.53
N GLY A 192 10.71 -4.03 29.83
CA GLY A 192 9.57 -3.30 30.42
C GLY A 192 9.92 -2.56 31.70
N ALA A 193 10.60 -3.21 32.65
CA ALA A 193 10.98 -2.58 33.91
C ALA A 193 11.75 -1.26 33.69
N ASP A 194 12.77 -1.30 32.82
CA ASP A 194 13.57 -0.13 32.49
C ASP A 194 12.79 0.93 31.71
N TRP A 195 11.92 0.51 30.79
CA TRP A 195 11.16 1.44 29.96
C TRP A 195 10.04 2.13 30.75
N PHE A 196 9.39 1.45 31.69
CA PHE A 196 8.40 2.07 32.57
C PHE A 196 9.05 2.99 33.62
N ALA A 197 10.25 2.66 34.11
CA ALA A 197 11.01 3.55 34.99
C ALA A 197 11.58 4.78 34.25
N ALA A 198 12.00 4.60 32.99
CA ALA A 198 12.55 5.66 32.15
C ALA A 198 11.90 5.67 30.76
N PRO A 199 10.70 6.27 30.59
CA PRO A 199 9.93 6.21 29.35
C PRO A 199 10.65 6.75 28.11
N ALA A 200 11.65 7.61 28.32
CA ALA A 200 12.48 8.12 27.25
C ALA A 200 13.31 7.05 26.54
N ARG A 201 13.59 5.90 27.17
CA ARG A 201 14.33 4.78 26.56
C ARG A 201 13.46 3.95 25.62
N GLY A 202 12.14 4.08 25.73
CA GLY A 202 11.19 3.30 24.95
C GLY A 202 11.07 3.68 23.48
N SER A 203 10.49 2.75 22.71
CA SER A 203 10.14 2.99 21.32
C SER A 203 9.06 4.08 21.17
N ALA A 204 8.82 4.57 19.94
CA ALA A 204 7.83 5.61 19.69
C ALA A 204 6.42 5.10 20.02
N LEU A 205 6.20 3.81 19.74
CA LEU A 205 4.94 3.15 20.00
C LEU A 205 4.76 2.89 21.50
N PHE A 206 5.86 2.61 22.22
CA PHE A 206 5.85 2.58 23.69
C PHE A 206 5.42 3.93 24.26
N GLY A 207 5.96 5.05 23.78
CA GLY A 207 5.55 6.38 24.27
C GLY A 207 4.05 6.65 24.11
N VAL A 208 3.45 6.24 22.97
CA VAL A 208 2.00 6.36 22.75
C VAL A 208 1.20 5.47 23.71
N LEU A 209 1.66 4.24 23.95
CA LEU A 209 1.07 3.32 24.93
C LEU A 209 1.17 3.90 26.35
N TYR A 210 2.36 4.37 26.72
CA TYR A 210 2.67 4.94 28.02
C TYR A 210 1.79 6.15 28.33
N ASP A 211 1.61 7.07 27.39
CA ASP A 211 0.73 8.24 27.53
C ASP A 211 -0.75 7.86 27.74
N GLN A 212 -1.18 6.67 27.30
CA GLN A 212 -2.52 6.15 27.53
C GLN A 212 -2.63 5.47 28.90
N LEU A 213 -1.60 4.71 29.30
CA LEU A 213 -1.52 4.03 30.59
C LEU A 213 -1.38 5.03 31.75
N ALA A 214 -0.52 6.05 31.63
CA ALA A 214 -0.28 7.06 32.66
C ALA A 214 -1.51 7.93 32.98
N ARG A 215 -2.54 7.95 32.12
CA ARG A 215 -3.83 8.59 32.44
C ARG A 215 -4.69 7.77 33.39
N GLN A 216 -4.44 6.47 33.47
CA GLN A 216 -5.21 5.51 34.26
C GLN A 216 -4.42 4.99 35.48
N ALA A 217 -3.09 5.10 35.45
CA ALA A 217 -2.16 4.76 36.53
C ALA A 217 -1.31 5.98 36.92
N PRO A 218 -1.78 6.82 37.87
CA PRO A 218 -1.10 8.06 38.29
C PRO A 218 0.28 7.85 38.94
N GLU A 219 0.57 6.64 39.41
CA GLU A 219 1.86 6.25 40.00
C GLU A 219 3.00 6.11 38.98
N LEU A 220 2.68 6.04 37.68
CA LEU A 220 3.67 6.01 36.63
C LEU A 220 4.37 7.37 36.49
N PRO A 221 5.70 7.42 36.36
CA PRO A 221 6.42 8.68 36.22
C PRO A 221 5.99 9.46 34.96
N PRO A 222 6.02 10.80 34.97
CA PRO A 222 5.72 11.58 33.76
C PRO A 222 6.72 11.26 32.65
N ALA A 223 6.24 11.19 31.40
CA ALA A 223 7.11 10.98 30.24
C ALA A 223 7.98 12.23 29.98
N CYS A 224 9.18 12.23 30.55
CA CYS A 224 10.13 13.34 30.45
C CYS A 224 11.11 13.19 29.30
N CYS A 225 11.57 14.32 28.77
CA CYS A 225 12.62 14.34 27.75
C CYS A 225 13.90 13.72 28.29
N GLY A 226 14.45 12.71 27.60
CA GLY A 226 15.68 12.03 28.02
C GLY A 226 16.94 12.91 28.05
N HIS A 227 16.84 14.17 27.61
CA HIS A 227 17.95 15.13 27.59
C HIS A 227 17.74 16.34 28.51
N CYS A 228 16.54 16.93 28.57
CA CYS A 228 16.29 18.08 29.45
C CYS A 228 15.49 17.75 30.71
N GLY A 229 15.03 16.51 30.88
CA GLY A 229 14.23 16.09 32.03
C GLY A 229 12.83 16.72 32.13
N GLN A 230 12.46 17.59 31.20
CA GLN A 230 11.18 18.30 31.23
C GLN A 230 10.06 17.43 30.63
N HIS A 231 8.89 17.44 31.28
CA HIS A 231 7.67 16.84 30.75
C HIS A 231 7.21 17.58 29.49
N ARG A 232 7.41 16.96 28.33
CA ARG A 232 7.17 17.54 27.00
C ARG A 232 6.78 16.44 26.03
N SER A 233 6.16 16.81 24.91
CA SER A 233 5.95 15.86 23.81
C SER A 233 7.28 15.34 23.24
N LEU A 234 7.45 14.02 23.24
CA LEU A 234 8.70 13.33 22.88
C LEU A 234 8.65 12.77 21.45
N THR A 235 8.62 13.66 20.47
CA THR A 235 8.46 13.30 19.06
C THR A 235 9.74 12.82 18.36
N ASN A 236 10.92 13.03 18.95
CA ASN A 236 12.21 12.76 18.32
C ASN A 236 13.04 11.74 19.11
N VAL A 237 14.09 11.20 18.49
CA VAL A 237 15.09 10.31 19.11
C VAL A 237 16.48 10.86 18.85
N TYR A 238 17.30 10.95 19.89
CA TYR A 238 18.71 11.33 19.80
C TYR A 238 19.53 10.47 20.76
N GLU A 239 20.59 9.84 20.26
CA GLU A 239 21.45 8.91 21.02
C GLU A 239 20.65 7.86 21.80
N GLY A 240 19.68 7.22 21.13
CA GLY A 240 18.84 6.18 21.73
C GLY A 240 17.74 6.67 22.68
N LEU A 241 17.73 7.96 23.05
CA LEU A 241 16.72 8.54 23.95
C LEU A 241 15.68 9.38 23.21
N ARG A 242 14.42 9.23 23.61
CA ARG A 242 13.31 10.08 23.18
C ARG A 242 13.48 11.48 23.75
N CYS A 243 13.32 12.49 22.91
CA CYS A 243 13.50 13.88 23.31
C CYS A 243 12.51 14.84 22.65
N CYS A 244 12.35 16.00 23.28
CA CYS A 244 11.55 17.09 22.73
C CYS A 244 12.23 17.73 21.52
N SER A 245 11.45 18.37 20.65
CA SER A 245 11.99 19.02 19.44
C SER A 245 13.08 20.06 19.73
N ARG A 246 13.02 20.77 20.87
CA ARG A 246 14.05 21.76 21.24
C ARG A 246 15.39 21.08 21.49
N CYS A 247 15.43 20.03 22.32
CA CYS A 247 16.64 19.25 22.58
C CYS A 247 17.16 18.61 21.29
N TYR A 248 16.28 18.01 20.49
CA TYR A 248 16.67 17.40 19.22
C TYR A 248 17.35 18.40 18.27
N THR A 249 16.83 19.64 18.17
CA THR A 249 17.46 20.69 17.36
C THR A 249 18.77 21.18 17.98
N ALA A 250 18.81 21.41 19.29
CA ALA A 250 20.01 21.87 19.99
C ALA A 250 21.17 20.87 19.88
N LEU A 251 20.91 19.58 20.16
CA LEU A 251 21.90 18.50 20.12
C LEU A 251 22.40 18.19 18.70
N ARG A 252 21.67 18.62 17.67
CA ARG A 252 22.07 18.51 16.26
C ARG A 252 22.61 19.81 15.68
N SER A 253 22.70 20.86 16.49
CA SER A 253 23.26 22.13 16.06
C SER A 253 24.76 21.98 15.85
N GLN A 254 25.27 22.55 14.77
CA GLN A 254 26.68 22.50 14.42
C GLN A 254 27.15 23.93 14.12
N PRO A 255 28.45 24.22 14.22
CA PRO A 255 28.99 25.50 13.79
C PRO A 255 28.70 25.70 12.30
N CYS A 256 28.20 26.89 11.97
CA CYS A 256 28.04 27.31 10.59
C CYS A 256 29.41 27.71 10.02
N ASP A 257 29.85 27.05 8.95
CA ASP A 257 31.14 27.36 8.31
C ASP A 257 31.15 28.74 7.63
N GLY A 258 29.97 29.35 7.40
CA GLY A 258 29.85 30.70 6.83
C GLY A 258 29.80 31.84 7.84
N CYS A 259 29.31 31.65 9.07
CA CYS A 259 29.19 32.73 10.06
C CYS A 259 29.68 32.38 11.47
N GLY A 260 30.23 31.18 11.66
CA GLY A 260 30.74 30.67 12.93
C GLY A 260 29.67 30.34 13.97
N ARG A 261 28.42 30.81 13.82
CA ARG A 261 27.37 30.59 14.83
C ARG A 261 26.93 29.13 14.86
N THR A 262 26.89 28.56 16.06
CA THR A 262 26.32 27.23 16.30
C THR A 262 24.80 27.27 16.21
N GLY A 263 24.23 26.44 15.34
CA GLY A 263 22.79 26.36 15.15
C GLY A 263 22.38 25.23 14.22
N PRO A 264 21.08 25.07 13.93
CA PRO A 264 20.63 24.08 12.98
C PRO A 264 21.18 24.39 11.58
N ILE A 265 21.90 23.43 11.02
CA ILE A 265 22.42 23.51 9.65
C ILE A 265 21.26 23.31 8.67
N ALA A 266 21.00 24.34 7.87
CA ALA A 266 19.91 24.35 6.91
C ALA A 266 20.33 23.76 5.56
N ARG A 267 21.62 23.90 5.21
CA ARG A 267 22.18 23.44 3.93
C ARG A 267 23.59 22.91 4.13
N ARG A 268 23.91 21.79 3.48
CA ARG A 268 25.29 21.31 3.30
C ARG A 268 25.67 21.46 1.83
N MET A 269 26.81 22.09 1.60
CA MET A 269 27.33 22.38 0.27
C MET A 269 28.11 21.18 -0.29
N PRO A 270 28.42 21.16 -1.60
CA PRO A 270 29.21 20.10 -2.24
C PRO A 270 30.58 19.84 -1.62
N ASP A 271 31.25 20.90 -1.15
CA ASP A 271 32.52 20.91 -0.41
C ASP A 271 32.36 20.57 1.09
N GLU A 272 31.20 20.01 1.45
CA GLU A 272 30.78 19.68 2.80
C GLU A 272 30.51 20.88 3.74
N ALA A 273 30.68 22.12 3.28
CA ALA A 273 30.44 23.30 4.10
C ALA A 273 28.99 23.35 4.62
N ARG A 274 28.86 23.58 5.93
CA ARG A 274 27.64 23.56 6.72
C ARG A 274 27.14 24.97 6.91
N LEU A 275 26.05 25.31 6.26
CA LEU A 275 25.49 26.64 6.32
C LEU A 275 24.21 26.64 7.16
N CYS A 276 24.17 27.53 8.15
CA CYS A 276 22.93 27.87 8.85
C CYS A 276 21.94 28.49 7.85
N GLN A 277 20.67 28.62 8.25
CA GLN A 277 19.64 29.17 7.38
C GLN A 277 19.98 30.58 6.86
N GLY A 278 20.66 31.41 7.65
CA GLY A 278 21.09 32.75 7.24
C GLY A 278 22.12 32.70 6.12
N CYS A 279 23.24 31.99 6.34
CA CYS A 279 24.28 31.82 5.33
C CYS A 279 23.78 31.08 4.09
N ALA A 280 22.90 30.09 4.25
CA ALA A 280 22.29 29.38 3.13
C ALA A 280 21.39 30.29 2.26
N LYS A 281 20.71 31.28 2.86
CA LYS A 281 19.95 32.32 2.13
C LYS A 281 20.83 33.38 1.49
N ALA A 282 22.04 33.58 2.01
CA ALA A 282 23.01 34.53 1.46
C ALA A 282 23.75 33.99 0.23
N LEU A 283 23.58 32.71 -0.11
CA LEU A 283 24.20 32.11 -1.29
C LEU A 283 23.66 32.76 -2.59
N PRO A 284 24.52 32.94 -3.61
CA PRO A 284 24.14 33.60 -4.88
C PRO A 284 22.94 32.98 -5.59
N ASP A 285 22.69 31.68 -5.43
CA ASP A 285 21.58 30.97 -6.08
C ASP A 285 20.19 31.34 -5.51
N GLY A 286 20.16 31.89 -4.29
CA GLY A 286 19.00 32.53 -3.69
C GLY A 286 18.75 33.95 -4.18
N TRP A 287 19.70 34.56 -4.89
CA TRP A 287 19.63 35.93 -5.40
C TRP A 287 19.53 35.94 -6.93
N GLY A 288 18.97 37.01 -7.48
CA GLY A 288 18.81 37.14 -8.93
C GLY A 288 18.03 38.40 -9.31
N ILE A 289 18.01 38.70 -10.61
CA ILE A 289 17.23 39.80 -11.16
C ILE A 289 15.75 39.42 -11.11
N CYS A 290 14.96 40.18 -10.37
CA CYS A 290 13.52 39.95 -10.30
C CYS A 290 12.85 40.24 -11.65
N SER A 291 12.04 39.32 -12.16
CA SER A 291 11.28 39.51 -13.40
C SER A 291 10.16 40.55 -13.32
N GLN A 292 9.86 41.09 -12.11
CA GLN A 292 8.87 42.14 -11.92
C GLN A 292 9.49 43.53 -11.73
N CYS A 293 10.49 43.70 -10.86
CA CYS A 293 11.14 45.02 -10.66
C CYS A 293 12.49 45.20 -11.35
N GLY A 294 13.04 44.17 -11.98
CA GLY A 294 14.37 44.23 -12.61
C GLY A 294 15.54 44.39 -11.65
N THR A 295 15.31 44.42 -10.32
CA THR A 295 16.37 44.60 -9.32
C THR A 295 16.99 43.26 -8.93
N HIS A 296 18.31 43.24 -8.74
CA HIS A 296 19.04 42.09 -8.21
C HIS A 296 18.80 41.94 -6.70
N GLN A 297 18.00 40.95 -6.31
CA GLN A 297 17.45 40.77 -4.95
C GLN A 297 17.29 39.28 -4.62
N HIS A 298 17.01 38.95 -3.34
CA HIS A 298 16.73 37.57 -2.93
C HIS A 298 15.37 37.08 -3.50
N ILE A 299 15.41 36.01 -4.28
CA ILE A 299 14.29 35.42 -5.00
C ILE A 299 13.59 34.37 -4.14
N VAL A 300 12.31 34.61 -3.84
CA VAL A 300 11.50 33.74 -2.96
C VAL A 300 10.48 32.89 -3.74
N TYR A 301 10.30 33.17 -5.03
CA TYR A 301 9.38 32.46 -5.91
C TYR A 301 9.95 32.42 -7.31
N ARG A 302 9.82 31.29 -8.00
CA ARG A 302 10.20 31.15 -9.42
C ARG A 302 9.01 30.49 -10.10
N GLY A 303 8.23 31.30 -10.82
CA GLY A 303 7.06 30.85 -11.58
C GLY A 303 7.33 30.84 -13.09
N PRO A 304 6.33 30.53 -13.91
CA PRO A 304 6.46 30.50 -15.38
C PRO A 304 6.96 31.84 -15.97
N ALA A 305 6.57 32.96 -15.35
CA ALA A 305 6.99 34.31 -15.74
C ALA A 305 8.38 34.74 -15.19
N GLY A 306 9.13 33.82 -14.56
CA GLY A 306 10.48 34.07 -14.05
C GLY A 306 10.59 34.26 -12.52
N PRO A 307 11.80 34.58 -12.03
CA PRO A 307 12.11 34.74 -10.62
C PRO A 307 11.52 36.02 -10.03
N VAL A 308 10.76 35.92 -8.94
CA VAL A 308 10.16 37.06 -8.23
C VAL A 308 10.79 37.22 -6.85
N CYS A 309 11.32 38.42 -6.57
CA CYS A 309 11.89 38.76 -5.27
C CYS A 309 10.79 38.87 -4.20
N ALA A 310 11.18 38.84 -2.93
CA ALA A 310 10.21 38.95 -1.84
C ALA A 310 9.40 40.26 -1.92
N PRO A 311 10.01 41.44 -2.10
CA PRO A 311 9.28 42.70 -2.24
C PRO A 311 8.26 42.68 -3.38
N CYS A 312 8.63 42.23 -4.58
CA CYS A 312 7.70 42.14 -5.71
C CYS A 312 6.60 41.11 -5.48
N ARG A 313 6.92 39.96 -4.87
CA ARG A 313 5.90 38.97 -4.48
C ARG A 313 4.93 39.52 -3.45
N PHE A 314 5.41 40.34 -2.52
CA PHE A 314 4.58 41.04 -1.52
C PHE A 314 3.84 42.23 -2.14
N ALA A 315 4.42 42.93 -3.11
CA ALA A 315 3.81 44.06 -3.82
C ALA A 315 2.71 43.58 -4.78
N ALA A 316 2.90 42.42 -5.43
CA ALA A 316 1.85 41.72 -6.17
C ALA A 316 0.73 41.21 -5.24
N GLN A 317 0.93 41.23 -3.92
CA GLN A 317 -0.13 41.04 -2.93
C GLN A 317 -0.78 42.37 -2.51
N VAL A 318 -0.21 43.53 -2.82
CA VAL A 318 -0.81 44.83 -2.48
C VAL A 318 -1.95 45.12 -3.43
N ASP A 319 -3.13 45.28 -2.85
CA ASP A 319 -4.36 45.66 -3.55
C ASP A 319 -5.20 46.52 -2.60
N THR A 320 -6.22 47.18 -3.11
CA THR A 320 -7.18 47.91 -2.31
C THR A 320 -8.09 46.91 -1.61
N CYS A 321 -7.96 46.80 -0.28
CA CYS A 321 -8.76 45.86 0.47
C CYS A 321 -10.25 46.21 0.33
N THR A 322 -11.04 45.28 -0.22
CA THR A 322 -12.48 45.48 -0.47
C THR A 322 -13.31 45.67 0.80
N ARG A 323 -12.72 45.45 1.99
CA ARG A 323 -13.36 45.68 3.29
C ARG A 323 -13.01 47.01 3.96
N CYS A 324 -11.77 47.49 3.84
CA CYS A 324 -11.34 48.71 4.55
C CYS A 324 -10.85 49.83 3.65
N GLY A 325 -10.84 49.63 2.33
CA GLY A 325 -10.42 50.61 1.33
C GLY A 325 -8.93 50.97 1.36
N ARG A 326 -8.15 50.37 2.26
CA ARG A 326 -6.70 50.65 2.34
C ARG A 326 -5.96 49.82 1.31
N THR A 327 -5.04 50.47 0.60
CA THR A 327 -4.05 49.82 -0.25
C THR A 327 -2.98 49.18 0.63
N THR A 328 -3.00 47.85 0.71
CA THR A 328 -2.16 47.06 1.63
C THR A 328 -2.01 45.64 1.09
N PRO A 329 -1.07 44.82 1.58
CA PRO A 329 -1.04 43.40 1.21
C PRO A 329 -2.36 42.69 1.54
N CYS A 330 -3.03 42.25 0.48
CA CYS A 330 -4.28 41.54 0.43
C CYS A 330 -4.08 40.10 -0.05
N ARG A 331 -4.96 39.22 0.43
CA ARG A 331 -5.10 37.88 -0.11
C ARG A 331 -6.05 37.94 -1.30
N PHE A 332 -5.72 37.24 -2.38
CA PHE A 332 -6.44 37.29 -3.68
C PHE A 332 -6.47 38.70 -4.31
N PRO A 333 -5.30 39.35 -4.44
CA PRO A 333 -5.16 40.63 -5.13
C PRO A 333 -5.64 40.51 -6.60
N GLY A 334 -6.27 41.56 -7.12
CA GLY A 334 -6.87 41.61 -8.46
C GLY A 334 -8.21 40.89 -8.58
N THR A 335 -8.84 40.51 -7.45
CA THR A 335 -10.16 39.87 -7.44
C THR A 335 -11.14 40.63 -6.55
N PRO A 336 -12.46 40.45 -6.74
CA PRO A 336 -13.47 41.01 -5.82
C PRO A 336 -13.30 40.56 -4.35
N GLY A 337 -12.52 39.49 -4.12
CA GLY A 337 -12.20 38.95 -2.80
C GLY A 337 -10.94 39.51 -2.14
N ALA A 338 -10.32 40.56 -2.69
CA ALA A 338 -9.08 41.14 -2.17
C ALA A 338 -9.25 41.65 -0.72
N VAL A 339 -8.71 40.94 0.26
CA VAL A 339 -8.85 41.27 1.68
C VAL A 339 -7.53 41.27 2.42
N CYS A 340 -7.24 42.33 3.19
CA CYS A 340 -6.03 42.43 3.98
C CYS A 340 -6.07 41.50 5.21
N GLU A 341 -4.91 41.10 5.71
CA GLU A 341 -4.83 40.15 6.83
C GLU A 341 -5.54 40.70 8.10
N ARG A 342 -5.54 42.02 8.31
CA ARG A 342 -6.25 42.67 9.43
C ARG A 342 -7.77 42.60 9.28
N CYS A 343 -8.31 42.84 8.08
CA CYS A 343 -9.75 42.73 7.80
C CYS A 343 -10.24 41.29 7.68
N ARG A 344 -9.31 40.37 7.39
CA ARG A 344 -9.56 38.93 7.39
C ARG A 344 -9.60 38.35 8.81
N LYS A 345 -8.77 38.88 9.72
CA LYS A 345 -8.72 38.49 11.14
C LYS A 345 -8.98 39.73 12.02
N PRO A 346 -10.20 40.28 11.97
CA PRO A 346 -10.52 41.44 12.79
C PRO A 346 -10.31 41.08 14.26
N ARG A 347 -9.62 41.95 15.00
CA ARG A 347 -9.60 41.90 16.45
C ARG A 347 -10.69 42.82 16.95
N GLN A 348 -11.56 42.29 17.79
CA GLN A 348 -12.62 43.04 18.43
C GLN A 348 -12.76 42.57 19.89
N PRO A 349 -13.30 43.41 20.79
CA PRO A 349 -13.58 43.00 22.16
C PRO A 349 -14.54 41.82 22.13
N CYS A 350 -14.13 40.66 22.63
CA CYS A 350 -14.99 39.50 22.62
C CYS A 350 -16.24 39.76 23.48
N SER A 351 -17.43 39.54 22.96
CA SER A 351 -18.71 39.76 23.68
C SER A 351 -18.86 38.91 24.94
N ARG A 352 -17.97 37.93 25.17
CA ARG A 352 -18.00 37.03 26.34
C ARG A 352 -16.90 37.31 27.36
N CYS A 353 -15.65 37.36 26.91
CA CYS A 353 -14.52 37.58 27.83
C CYS A 353 -14.05 39.04 27.87
N ALA A 354 -14.68 39.95 27.11
CA ALA A 354 -14.34 41.36 26.92
C ALA A 354 -12.91 41.64 26.41
N GLN A 355 -12.06 40.63 26.29
CA GLN A 355 -10.69 40.76 25.81
C GLN A 355 -10.64 41.01 24.31
N GLU A 356 -9.77 41.93 23.88
CA GLU A 356 -9.56 42.22 22.46
C GLU A 356 -8.82 41.06 21.78
N ARG A 357 -9.56 40.22 21.06
CA ARG A 357 -9.04 39.00 20.44
C ARG A 357 -9.52 38.84 19.01
N ILE A 358 -8.85 37.96 18.26
CA ILE A 358 -9.26 37.63 16.89
C ILE A 358 -10.66 37.01 16.93
N VAL A 359 -11.58 37.59 16.17
CA VAL A 359 -12.96 37.10 16.04
C VAL A 359 -12.95 35.76 15.33
N ALA A 360 -13.38 34.70 16.03
CA ALA A 360 -13.51 33.35 15.50
C ALA A 360 -14.89 33.12 14.88
N THR A 361 -15.92 33.64 15.53
CA THR A 361 -17.32 33.65 15.07
C THR A 361 -18.02 34.89 15.63
N ARG A 362 -19.24 35.16 15.18
CA ARG A 362 -20.14 36.14 15.80
C ARG A 362 -21.38 35.41 16.35
N ASP A 363 -22.02 35.96 17.37
CA ASP A 363 -23.33 35.47 17.84
C ASP A 363 -24.48 36.00 16.96
N GLU A 364 -25.71 35.63 17.31
CA GLU A 364 -26.94 35.98 16.59
C GLU A 364 -27.18 37.49 16.53
N SER A 365 -26.65 38.26 17.50
CA SER A 365 -26.70 39.73 17.51
C SER A 365 -25.57 40.38 16.70
N GLY A 366 -24.69 39.58 16.09
CA GLY A 366 -23.51 40.05 15.36
C GLY A 366 -22.30 40.39 16.24
N ALA A 367 -22.37 40.16 17.55
CA ALA A 367 -21.29 40.50 18.46
C ALA A 367 -20.14 39.46 18.35
N PRO A 368 -18.87 39.90 18.42
CA PRO A 368 -17.70 39.07 18.12
C PRO A 368 -17.31 38.10 19.25
N ILE A 369 -17.06 36.83 18.92
CA ILE A 369 -16.62 35.78 19.86
C ILE A 369 -15.23 35.26 19.47
N CYS A 370 -14.30 35.16 20.43
CA CYS A 370 -12.93 34.71 20.19
C CYS A 370 -12.78 33.17 20.12
N HIS A 371 -11.66 32.68 19.59
CA HIS A 371 -11.42 31.23 19.44
C HIS A 371 -11.46 30.45 20.76
N SER A 372 -11.10 31.07 21.88
CA SER A 372 -11.20 30.41 23.19
C SER A 372 -12.64 30.34 23.70
N CYS A 373 -13.46 31.35 23.37
CA CYS A 373 -14.85 31.45 23.83
C CYS A 373 -15.88 30.83 22.87
N HIS A 374 -15.47 30.46 21.64
CA HIS A 374 -16.36 29.82 20.66
C HIS A 374 -16.52 28.31 20.85
N HIS A 375 -15.62 27.68 21.60
CA HIS A 375 -15.73 26.28 22.02
C HIS A 375 -16.21 26.25 23.46
N ILE A 376 -17.51 26.47 23.67
CA ILE A 376 -18.09 26.33 25.01
C ILE A 376 -18.23 24.85 25.31
N LEU A 377 -17.72 24.42 26.47
CA LEU A 377 -18.02 23.12 27.04
C LEU A 377 -19.14 23.32 28.06
N GLU A 378 -20.29 22.70 27.81
CA GLU A 378 -21.44 22.70 28.72
C GLU A 378 -22.03 21.29 28.74
N ASP A 379 -22.88 21.03 29.73
CA ASP A 379 -23.62 19.78 29.77
C ASP A 379 -24.69 19.78 28.68
N CYS A 380 -24.57 18.83 27.75
CA CYS A 380 -25.52 18.70 26.67
C CYS A 380 -26.94 18.45 27.23
N SER A 381 -27.94 19.20 26.78
CA SER A 381 -29.33 19.04 27.22
C SER A 381 -29.96 17.69 26.87
N VAL A 382 -29.38 16.93 25.94
CA VAL A 382 -29.89 15.60 25.52
C VAL A 382 -29.12 14.44 26.16
N CYS A 383 -27.78 14.49 26.17
CA CYS A 383 -26.98 13.38 26.70
C CYS A 383 -26.33 13.66 28.06
N HIS A 384 -26.49 14.88 28.59
CA HIS A 384 -25.96 15.35 29.87
C HIS A 384 -24.44 15.22 30.04
N ARG A 385 -23.69 14.99 28.95
CA ARG A 385 -22.23 14.92 28.97
C ARG A 385 -21.64 16.30 28.75
N HIS A 386 -20.65 16.64 29.56
CA HIS A 386 -19.87 17.87 29.45
C HIS A 386 -19.01 17.88 28.18
N ARG A 387 -19.51 18.55 27.13
CA ARG A 387 -18.95 18.44 25.77
C ARG A 387 -19.08 19.77 25.03
N ARG A 388 -18.43 19.85 23.87
CA ARG A 388 -18.44 21.06 23.05
C ARG A 388 -19.85 21.30 22.52
N VAL A 389 -20.42 22.45 22.87
CA VAL A 389 -21.70 22.91 22.32
C VAL A 389 -21.49 23.31 20.87
N VAL A 390 -22.24 22.70 19.95
CA VAL A 390 -22.21 23.03 18.52
C VAL A 390 -23.52 23.60 18.01
N GLY A 391 -24.57 23.61 18.84
CA GLY A 391 -25.81 24.34 18.58
C GLY A 391 -26.65 24.48 19.83
N ARG A 392 -27.64 25.36 19.79
CA ARG A 392 -28.61 25.58 20.87
C ARG A 392 -30.03 25.49 20.34
N THR A 393 -30.95 25.02 21.15
CA THR A 393 -32.39 25.04 20.86
C THR A 393 -33.09 25.65 22.04
N GLU A 394 -33.82 26.75 21.84
CA GLU A 394 -34.48 27.50 22.93
C GLU A 394 -33.52 27.83 24.09
N GLY A 395 -32.26 28.16 23.76
CA GLY A 395 -31.22 28.42 24.73
C GLY A 395 -30.53 27.18 25.31
N ALA A 396 -31.06 25.97 25.17
CA ALA A 396 -30.47 24.74 25.69
C ALA A 396 -29.28 24.24 24.83
N PRO A 397 -28.11 23.92 25.42
CA PRO A 397 -26.90 23.53 24.68
C PRO A 397 -26.90 22.09 24.17
N LEU A 398 -26.57 21.90 22.89
CA LEU A 398 -26.45 20.60 22.23
C LEU A 398 -25.00 20.32 21.80
N CYS A 399 -24.47 19.16 22.20
CA CYS A 399 -23.09 18.77 21.87
C CYS A 399 -22.89 18.29 20.43
N GLU A 400 -21.63 18.10 20.01
CA GLU A 400 -21.28 17.67 18.65
C GLU A 400 -21.86 16.31 18.21
N TYR A 401 -22.38 15.51 19.14
CA TYR A 401 -23.02 14.21 18.85
C TYR A 401 -24.54 14.26 18.86
N CYS A 402 -25.14 15.13 19.68
CA CYS A 402 -26.58 15.28 19.83
C CYS A 402 -27.16 16.27 18.83
N TYR A 403 -26.48 17.39 18.58
CA TYR A 403 -26.94 18.39 17.61
C TYR A 403 -27.16 17.80 16.21
N PRO A 404 -26.29 16.94 15.65
CA PRO A 404 -26.54 16.31 14.34
C PRO A 404 -27.80 15.46 14.22
N ARG A 405 -28.43 15.08 15.34
CA ARG A 405 -29.63 14.24 15.41
C ARG A 405 -30.86 15.02 15.86
N HIS A 406 -30.68 16.28 16.26
CA HIS A 406 -31.74 17.11 16.79
C HIS A 406 -32.56 17.74 15.64
N PRO A 407 -33.91 17.82 15.73
CA PRO A 407 -34.77 18.37 14.68
C PRO A 407 -34.34 19.75 14.15
N VAL A 408 -33.85 20.63 15.03
CA VAL A 408 -33.35 21.98 14.67
C VAL A 408 -32.20 21.98 13.65
N SER A 409 -31.48 20.87 13.52
CA SER A 409 -30.37 20.72 12.57
C SER A 409 -30.82 20.36 11.15
N PHE A 410 -32.12 20.12 10.97
CA PHE A 410 -32.79 19.87 9.69
C PHE A 410 -33.50 21.14 9.23
N ARG A 411 -33.43 21.43 7.92
CA ARG A 411 -34.03 22.60 7.27
C ARG A 411 -34.48 22.21 5.86
N ASP A 412 -35.33 23.00 5.25
CA ASP A 412 -35.80 22.75 3.88
C ASP A 412 -34.71 23.11 2.87
N CYS A 413 -34.39 22.17 1.99
CA CYS A 413 -33.43 22.36 0.91
C CYS A 413 -33.87 23.50 -0.01
N THR A 414 -32.98 24.45 -0.30
CA THR A 414 -33.30 25.60 -1.15
C THR A 414 -33.61 25.24 -2.61
N LEU A 415 -33.20 24.05 -3.07
CA LEU A 415 -33.44 23.59 -4.44
C LEU A 415 -34.68 22.67 -4.55
N CYS A 416 -34.82 21.67 -3.66
CA CYS A 416 -35.86 20.65 -3.77
C CYS A 416 -36.93 20.69 -2.67
N GLY A 417 -36.83 21.63 -1.73
CA GLY A 417 -37.79 21.77 -0.62
C GLY A 417 -37.75 20.65 0.43
N ARG A 418 -36.94 19.60 0.25
CA ARG A 418 -36.87 18.47 1.19
C ARG A 418 -36.32 18.92 2.55
N HIS A 419 -37.06 18.61 3.62
CA HIS A 419 -36.61 18.80 5.00
C HIS A 419 -35.48 17.81 5.32
N ALA A 420 -34.25 18.30 5.40
CA ALA A 420 -33.06 17.47 5.57
C ALA A 420 -31.94 18.25 6.27
N LYS A 421 -30.89 17.55 6.70
CA LYS A 421 -29.67 18.20 7.14
C LYS A 421 -28.95 18.80 5.93
N LEU A 422 -28.89 20.13 5.88
CA LEU A 422 -28.29 20.86 4.76
C LEU A 422 -26.77 21.01 4.92
N ARG A 423 -26.07 21.14 3.79
CA ARG A 423 -24.65 21.52 3.73
C ARG A 423 -24.49 23.03 3.93
N GLN A 424 -23.24 23.49 4.08
CA GLN A 424 -22.92 24.92 4.17
C GLN A 424 -23.43 25.73 2.97
N THR A 425 -23.66 25.07 1.83
CA THR A 425 -24.21 25.64 0.60
C THR A 425 -25.73 25.77 0.60
N GLY A 426 -26.45 25.34 1.66
CA GLY A 426 -27.92 25.35 1.72
C GLY A 426 -28.60 24.21 0.97
N LEU A 427 -27.84 23.31 0.35
CA LEU A 427 -28.37 22.16 -0.38
C LEU A 427 -28.38 20.90 0.48
N CYS A 428 -29.37 20.04 0.26
CA CYS A 428 -29.37 18.69 0.84
C CYS A 428 -28.30 17.80 0.18
N ASP A 429 -28.02 16.65 0.79
CA ASP A 429 -27.01 15.71 0.28
C ASP A 429 -27.31 15.21 -1.13
N ARG A 430 -28.58 15.03 -1.49
CA ARG A 430 -29.01 14.62 -2.84
C ARG A 430 -28.73 15.70 -3.89
N CYS A 431 -29.26 16.92 -3.70
CA CYS A 431 -29.02 18.04 -4.62
C CYS A 431 -27.53 18.33 -4.80
N THR A 432 -26.75 18.25 -3.71
CA THR A 432 -25.29 18.42 -3.80
C THR A 432 -24.63 17.32 -4.64
N ALA A 433 -25.10 16.07 -4.55
CA ALA A 433 -24.59 14.96 -5.34
C ALA A 433 -24.95 15.12 -6.82
N ASP A 434 -26.20 15.50 -7.10
CA ASP A 434 -26.71 15.70 -8.46
C ASP A 434 -25.97 16.85 -9.17
N ASP A 435 -25.74 17.99 -8.50
CA ASP A 435 -24.92 19.09 -9.02
C ASP A 435 -23.49 18.63 -9.35
N GLN A 436 -22.88 17.84 -8.47
CA GLN A 436 -21.54 17.29 -8.71
C GLN A 436 -21.50 16.34 -9.90
N LEU A 437 -22.50 15.46 -10.04
CA LEU A 437 -22.62 14.57 -11.19
C LEU A 437 -22.80 15.37 -12.48
N ALA A 438 -23.63 16.42 -12.50
CA ALA A 438 -23.83 17.28 -13.67
C ALA A 438 -22.50 17.88 -14.18
N THR A 439 -21.54 18.18 -13.30
CA THR A 439 -20.20 18.66 -13.72
C THR A 439 -19.34 17.63 -14.48
N LEU A 440 -19.74 16.35 -14.50
CA LEU A 440 -19.00 15.29 -15.18
C LEU A 440 -19.53 14.96 -16.57
N PHE A 441 -20.78 15.30 -16.87
CA PHE A 441 -21.45 14.90 -18.11
C PHE A 441 -21.73 16.14 -18.98
N PRO A 442 -20.90 16.42 -20.00
CA PRO A 442 -21.14 17.51 -20.93
C PRO A 442 -22.47 17.32 -21.69
N PRO A 443 -23.20 18.40 -22.03
CA PRO A 443 -24.42 18.31 -22.84
C PRO A 443 -24.21 17.55 -24.16
N GLU A 444 -23.09 17.78 -24.83
CA GLU A 444 -22.76 17.18 -26.12
C GLU A 444 -22.63 15.64 -26.02
N LEU A 445 -22.12 15.14 -24.89
CA LEU A 445 -22.05 13.71 -24.60
C LEU A 445 -23.45 13.11 -24.40
N LEU A 446 -24.32 13.81 -23.66
CA LEU A 446 -25.67 13.35 -23.35
C LEU A 446 -26.60 13.37 -24.57
N GLU A 447 -26.36 14.26 -25.53
CA GLU A 447 -27.06 14.30 -26.82
C GLU A 447 -26.63 13.15 -27.74
N ARG A 448 -25.34 12.79 -27.70
CA ARG A 448 -24.75 11.79 -28.60
C ARG A 448 -24.89 10.35 -28.10
N HIS A 449 -24.83 10.13 -26.79
CA HIS A 449 -24.82 8.78 -26.19
C HIS A 449 -25.98 8.62 -25.20
N GLU A 450 -27.01 7.88 -25.60
CA GLU A 450 -28.12 7.50 -24.71
C GLU A 450 -27.63 6.72 -23.47
N THR A 451 -26.60 5.88 -23.64
CA THR A 451 -25.94 5.16 -22.53
C THR A 451 -25.34 6.10 -21.49
N ALA A 452 -24.85 7.28 -21.88
CA ALA A 452 -24.36 8.29 -20.94
C ALA A 452 -25.50 8.90 -20.11
N ARG A 453 -26.70 9.08 -20.69
CA ARG A 453 -27.90 9.51 -19.95
C ARG A 453 -28.36 8.43 -18.96
N THR A 454 -28.34 7.16 -19.38
CA THR A 454 -28.65 6.02 -18.52
C THR A 454 -27.67 5.92 -17.36
N MET A 455 -26.37 6.12 -17.62
CA MET A 455 -25.34 6.18 -16.59
C MET A 455 -25.61 7.30 -15.58
N LEU A 456 -25.85 8.53 -16.05
CA LEU A 456 -26.15 9.67 -15.19
C LEU A 456 -27.37 9.40 -14.29
N THR A 457 -28.46 8.90 -14.88
CA THR A 457 -29.70 8.57 -14.16
C THR A 457 -29.46 7.50 -13.08
N ALA A 458 -28.70 6.46 -13.41
CA ALA A 458 -28.34 5.40 -12.45
C ALA A 458 -27.47 5.94 -11.29
N LEU A 459 -26.55 6.87 -11.56
CA LEU A 459 -25.75 7.51 -10.52
C LEU A 459 -26.58 8.43 -9.61
N GLN A 460 -27.53 9.17 -10.16
CA GLN A 460 -28.46 10.04 -9.42
C GLN A 460 -29.46 9.25 -8.55
N ALA A 461 -29.83 8.04 -8.98
CA ALA A 461 -30.69 7.15 -8.21
C ALA A 461 -30.01 6.60 -6.94
N GLY A 462 -28.68 6.53 -6.92
CA GLY A 462 -27.91 5.95 -5.82
C GLY A 462 -27.88 6.77 -4.53
N ASP A 463 -27.20 6.22 -3.51
CA ASP A 463 -27.02 6.90 -2.22
C ASP A 463 -26.17 8.18 -2.37
N PRO A 464 -26.74 9.36 -2.07
CA PRO A 464 -26.04 10.63 -2.24
C PRO A 464 -24.78 10.78 -1.38
N ALA A 465 -24.72 10.12 -0.21
CA ALA A 465 -23.53 10.17 0.63
C ALA A 465 -22.35 9.44 -0.03
N THR A 466 -22.61 8.29 -0.65
CA THR A 466 -21.59 7.51 -1.37
C THR A 466 -21.12 8.23 -2.64
N VAL A 467 -22.05 8.80 -3.43
CA VAL A 467 -21.69 9.60 -4.63
C VAL A 467 -20.76 10.75 -4.24
N ARG A 468 -21.14 11.56 -3.25
CA ARG A 468 -20.31 12.68 -2.77
C ARG A 468 -18.98 12.23 -2.21
N ALA A 469 -18.93 11.11 -1.50
CA ALA A 469 -17.68 10.53 -1.00
C ALA A 469 -16.71 10.18 -2.14
N ALA A 470 -17.21 9.81 -3.32
CA ALA A 470 -16.39 9.56 -4.50
C ALA A 470 -15.68 10.84 -4.98
N PHE A 471 -16.34 12.00 -4.94
CA PHE A 471 -15.76 13.30 -5.32
C PHE A 471 -14.64 13.79 -4.39
N HIS A 472 -14.53 13.26 -3.17
CA HIS A 472 -13.35 13.50 -2.32
C HIS A 472 -12.09 12.76 -2.81
N ARG A 473 -12.23 11.77 -3.71
CA ARG A 473 -11.11 11.02 -4.30
C ARG A 473 -10.71 11.65 -5.63
N HIS A 474 -10.00 12.78 -5.55
CA HIS A 474 -9.71 13.67 -6.69
C HIS A 474 -9.25 12.97 -7.98
N ARG A 475 -8.33 12.00 -7.92
CA ARG A 475 -7.68 11.46 -9.14
C ARG A 475 -8.59 10.65 -10.07
N ALA A 476 -9.51 9.84 -9.55
CA ALA A 476 -10.35 8.99 -10.38
C ALA A 476 -11.50 9.79 -11.03
N VAL A 477 -12.03 10.77 -10.30
CA VAL A 477 -13.07 11.67 -10.79
C VAL A 477 -12.51 12.62 -11.85
N GLU A 478 -11.28 13.12 -11.66
CA GLU A 478 -10.61 13.93 -12.68
C GLU A 478 -10.40 13.15 -13.97
N LEU A 479 -9.93 11.89 -13.87
CA LEU A 479 -9.76 11.01 -15.02
C LEU A 479 -11.09 10.75 -15.74
N LEU A 480 -12.18 10.49 -15.00
CA LEU A 480 -13.50 10.33 -15.58
C LEU A 480 -13.95 11.60 -16.30
N ARG A 481 -13.74 12.79 -15.70
CA ARG A 481 -14.04 14.07 -16.34
C ARG A 481 -13.29 14.24 -17.65
N THR A 482 -11.99 13.92 -17.68
CA THR A 482 -11.18 14.00 -18.91
C THR A 482 -11.74 13.09 -20.00
N VAL A 483 -12.07 11.84 -19.67
CA VAL A 483 -12.58 10.86 -20.65
C VAL A 483 -13.95 11.26 -21.17
N LEU A 484 -14.87 11.70 -20.30
CA LEU A 484 -16.21 12.12 -20.70
C LEU A 484 -16.22 13.44 -21.49
N ALA A 485 -15.19 14.29 -21.33
CA ALA A 485 -15.03 15.53 -22.09
C ALA A 485 -14.52 15.33 -23.53
N THR A 486 -14.08 14.12 -23.90
CA THR A 486 -13.64 13.76 -25.25
C THR A 486 -14.46 12.59 -25.79
N PRO A 487 -15.73 12.79 -26.19
CA PRO A 487 -16.63 11.70 -26.59
C PRO A 487 -16.13 10.90 -27.80
N ASP A 488 -15.35 11.52 -28.69
CA ASP A 488 -14.82 10.89 -29.90
C ASP A 488 -13.74 9.82 -29.64
N LEU A 489 -13.13 9.82 -28.45
CA LEU A 489 -12.04 8.91 -28.06
C LEU A 489 -12.48 7.96 -26.94
N LEU A 490 -13.78 7.64 -26.85
CA LEU A 490 -14.31 6.77 -25.80
C LEU A 490 -14.09 5.29 -26.14
N ASP A 491 -12.83 4.85 -26.01
CA ASP A 491 -12.46 3.45 -26.18
C ASP A 491 -11.51 2.96 -25.07
N HIS A 492 -11.11 1.69 -25.16
CA HIS A 492 -10.20 1.10 -24.17
C HIS A 492 -8.76 1.58 -24.30
N GLU A 493 -8.34 2.01 -25.50
CA GLU A 493 -6.97 2.40 -25.84
C GLU A 493 -6.67 3.81 -25.34
N ALA A 494 -7.59 4.76 -25.51
CA ALA A 494 -7.50 6.09 -24.93
C ALA A 494 -7.33 6.05 -23.39
N LEU A 495 -8.03 5.13 -22.72
CA LEU A 495 -7.85 4.88 -21.28
C LEU A 495 -6.52 4.20 -20.93
N ASP A 496 -5.89 3.45 -21.84
CA ASP A 496 -4.57 2.88 -21.64
C ASP A 496 -3.48 3.98 -21.75
N ASP A 497 -3.67 4.96 -22.63
CA ASP A 497 -2.76 6.11 -22.82
C ASP A 497 -2.79 7.13 -21.67
N LEU A 498 -3.95 7.32 -21.04
CA LEU A 498 -4.10 8.23 -19.89
C LEU A 498 -3.41 7.73 -18.61
N GLY A 499 -3.01 6.46 -18.54
CA GLY A 499 -2.15 5.99 -17.46
C GLY A 499 -2.25 4.49 -17.12
N PRO A 500 -1.47 4.06 -16.11
CA PRO A 500 -1.37 2.65 -15.74
C PRO A 500 -2.68 2.08 -15.15
N GLU A 501 -2.86 0.76 -15.22
CA GLU A 501 -4.10 0.08 -14.82
C GLU A 501 -4.62 0.48 -13.43
N TYR A 502 -3.74 0.61 -12.43
CA TYR A 502 -4.17 0.93 -11.07
C TYR A 502 -4.81 2.33 -10.95
N THR A 503 -4.59 3.23 -11.91
CA THR A 503 -5.24 4.55 -11.98
C THR A 503 -6.52 4.51 -12.81
N THR A 504 -6.54 3.76 -13.92
CA THR A 504 -7.66 3.80 -14.89
C THR A 504 -8.72 2.72 -14.67
N ARG A 505 -8.42 1.69 -13.85
CA ARG A 505 -9.31 0.55 -13.55
C ARG A 505 -10.70 0.94 -13.05
N ALA A 506 -10.79 1.90 -12.13
CA ALA A 506 -12.08 2.28 -11.54
C ALA A 506 -13.00 2.97 -12.57
N VAL A 507 -12.42 3.86 -13.38
CA VAL A 507 -13.12 4.58 -14.45
C VAL A 507 -13.54 3.62 -15.56
N ARG A 508 -12.63 2.77 -16.03
CA ARG A 508 -12.93 1.77 -17.05
C ARG A 508 -14.05 0.82 -16.63
N ALA A 509 -14.01 0.32 -15.39
CA ALA A 509 -15.09 -0.51 -14.89
C ALA A 509 -16.44 0.20 -14.89
N LEU A 510 -16.46 1.47 -14.46
CA LEU A 510 -17.69 2.25 -14.45
C LEU A 510 -18.27 2.40 -15.87
N LEU A 511 -17.43 2.71 -16.86
CA LEU A 511 -17.85 2.84 -18.25
C LEU A 511 -18.34 1.51 -18.85
N VAL A 512 -17.70 0.39 -18.51
CA VAL A 512 -18.16 -0.95 -18.91
C VAL A 512 -19.48 -1.33 -18.22
N GLU A 513 -19.65 -1.01 -16.93
CA GLU A 513 -20.87 -1.30 -16.17
C GLU A 513 -22.11 -0.67 -16.83
N HIS A 514 -21.97 0.57 -17.30
CA HIS A 514 -23.06 1.34 -17.88
C HIS A 514 -23.11 1.26 -19.42
N GLY A 515 -22.29 0.38 -20.04
CA GLY A 515 -22.34 0.13 -21.48
C GLY A 515 -21.74 1.24 -22.36
N LEU A 516 -20.99 2.19 -21.78
CA LEU A 516 -20.20 3.17 -22.53
C LEU A 516 -18.94 2.56 -23.16
N LEU A 517 -18.47 1.44 -22.62
CA LEU A 517 -17.39 0.63 -23.20
C LEU A 517 -17.80 -0.85 -23.25
N PRO A 518 -17.40 -1.61 -24.29
CA PRO A 518 -17.63 -3.04 -24.33
C PRO A 518 -16.84 -3.76 -23.23
N ALA A 519 -17.34 -4.90 -22.75
CA ALA A 519 -16.58 -5.76 -21.85
C ALA A 519 -15.26 -6.21 -22.53
N ARG A 520 -14.14 -6.09 -21.80
CA ARG A 520 -12.80 -6.47 -22.29
C ARG A 520 -12.12 -7.35 -21.25
N ASN A 521 -11.57 -8.48 -21.68
CA ASN A 521 -10.71 -9.31 -20.84
C ASN A 521 -9.34 -8.61 -20.65
N LEU A 522 -9.29 -7.70 -19.68
CA LEU A 522 -8.13 -6.86 -19.39
C LEU A 522 -6.85 -7.66 -19.12
N PRO A 523 -6.87 -8.76 -18.32
CA PRO A 523 -5.69 -9.60 -18.15
C PRO A 523 -5.15 -10.18 -19.46
N LEU A 524 -6.01 -10.65 -20.35
CA LEU A 524 -5.62 -11.22 -21.64
C LEU A 524 -5.04 -10.14 -22.57
N ALA A 525 -5.77 -9.05 -22.78
CA ALA A 525 -5.38 -7.98 -23.68
C ALA A 525 -4.03 -7.38 -23.29
N ARG A 526 -3.82 -7.13 -21.98
CA ARG A 526 -2.53 -6.62 -21.47
C ARG A 526 -1.41 -7.63 -21.55
N PHE A 527 -1.70 -8.93 -21.39
CA PHE A 527 -0.69 -9.96 -21.55
C PHE A 527 -0.24 -10.07 -23.01
N GLN A 528 -1.18 -9.97 -23.96
CA GLN A 528 -0.88 -9.91 -25.38
C GLN A 528 -0.03 -8.68 -25.74
N ALA A 529 -0.42 -7.48 -25.31
CA ALA A 529 0.37 -6.26 -25.51
C ALA A 529 1.77 -6.36 -24.88
N TRP A 530 1.85 -6.89 -23.65
CA TRP A 530 3.12 -7.09 -22.95
C TRP A 530 4.06 -8.05 -23.69
N ILE A 531 3.55 -9.14 -24.28
CA ILE A 531 4.38 -10.07 -25.09
C ILE A 531 5.05 -9.31 -26.23
N ILE A 532 4.27 -8.52 -26.98
CA ILE A 532 4.76 -7.76 -28.14
C ILE A 532 5.82 -6.74 -27.71
N THR A 533 5.54 -5.93 -26.69
CA THR A 533 6.50 -4.93 -26.18
C THR A 533 7.77 -5.59 -25.65
N THR A 534 7.64 -6.69 -24.92
CA THR A 534 8.79 -7.34 -24.26
C THR A 534 9.67 -8.09 -25.26
N ALA A 535 9.09 -8.62 -26.34
CA ALA A 535 9.85 -9.26 -27.41
C ALA A 535 10.86 -8.31 -28.06
N GLN A 536 10.63 -6.99 -28.00
CA GLN A 536 11.58 -5.99 -28.52
C GLN A 536 12.91 -5.94 -27.75
N LEU A 537 12.97 -6.51 -26.54
CA LEU A 537 14.22 -6.66 -25.78
C LEU A 537 15.14 -7.76 -26.34
N ILE A 538 14.65 -8.58 -27.28
CA ILE A 538 15.41 -9.65 -27.91
C ILE A 538 15.98 -9.13 -29.23
N GLU A 539 17.29 -8.98 -29.30
CA GLU A 539 17.99 -8.45 -30.49
C GLU A 539 17.94 -9.41 -31.67
N ASP A 540 18.22 -10.69 -31.44
CA ASP A 540 18.20 -11.71 -32.50
C ASP A 540 16.78 -11.94 -33.05
N PRO A 541 16.56 -11.77 -34.37
CA PRO A 541 15.24 -11.94 -34.98
C PRO A 541 14.67 -13.35 -34.85
N GLY A 542 15.53 -14.38 -34.88
CA GLY A 542 15.14 -15.78 -34.75
C GLY A 542 14.65 -16.13 -33.35
N GLU A 543 15.37 -15.67 -32.32
CA GLU A 543 15.00 -15.80 -30.91
C GLU A 543 13.75 -14.98 -30.58
N ARG A 544 13.63 -13.76 -31.15
CA ARG A 544 12.45 -12.91 -30.98
C ARG A 544 11.20 -13.62 -31.53
N GLN A 545 11.31 -14.18 -32.73
CA GLN A 545 10.23 -14.95 -33.34
C GLN A 545 9.89 -16.19 -32.50
N ALA A 546 10.89 -16.92 -32.01
CA ALA A 546 10.71 -18.10 -31.17
C ALA A 546 9.96 -17.75 -29.86
N PHE A 547 10.34 -16.65 -29.19
CA PHE A 547 9.68 -16.16 -28.00
C PHE A 547 8.21 -15.82 -28.25
N VAL A 548 7.91 -15.08 -29.32
CA VAL A 548 6.53 -14.68 -29.67
C VAL A 548 5.68 -15.89 -30.04
N GLN A 549 6.21 -16.82 -30.84
CA GLN A 549 5.50 -18.05 -31.22
C GLN A 549 5.20 -18.90 -30.00
N PHE A 550 6.19 -19.14 -29.13
CA PHE A 550 5.98 -19.87 -27.88
C PHE A 550 4.91 -19.22 -27.01
N ALA A 551 5.01 -17.91 -26.76
CA ALA A 551 4.06 -17.18 -25.96
C ALA A 551 2.63 -17.24 -26.56
N THR A 552 2.52 -17.17 -27.89
CA THR A 552 1.25 -17.19 -28.60
C THR A 552 0.62 -18.58 -28.59
N TRP A 553 1.38 -19.60 -28.97
CA TRP A 553 0.86 -20.94 -29.24
C TRP A 553 0.64 -21.74 -27.95
N LYS A 554 1.45 -21.48 -26.92
CA LYS A 554 1.30 -22.10 -25.61
C LYS A 554 0.41 -21.25 -24.70
N HIS A 555 0.79 -20.01 -24.42
CA HIS A 555 0.13 -19.23 -23.38
C HIS A 555 -1.12 -18.51 -23.87
N LEU A 556 -1.09 -17.79 -25.00
CA LEU A 556 -2.29 -17.10 -25.49
C LEU A 556 -3.38 -18.10 -25.91
N ARG A 557 -3.02 -19.22 -26.55
CA ARG A 557 -3.96 -20.30 -26.86
C ARG A 557 -4.62 -20.88 -25.59
N ASP A 558 -3.85 -21.22 -24.56
CA ASP A 558 -4.35 -21.71 -23.27
C ASP A 558 -5.22 -20.67 -22.55
N LEU A 559 -4.87 -19.39 -22.62
CA LEU A 559 -5.66 -18.33 -21.99
C LEU A 559 -6.96 -18.05 -22.74
N ARG A 560 -6.97 -18.12 -24.08
CA ARG A 560 -8.17 -17.93 -24.92
C ARG A 560 -9.17 -19.08 -24.81
N SER A 561 -8.71 -20.30 -24.54
CA SER A 561 -9.60 -21.47 -24.38
C SER A 561 -10.23 -21.59 -22.99
N ARG A 562 -9.85 -20.74 -22.03
CA ARG A 562 -10.33 -20.81 -20.65
C ARG A 562 -11.62 -20.02 -20.46
N ALA A 563 -12.50 -20.56 -19.63
CA ALA A 563 -13.70 -19.86 -19.18
C ALA A 563 -13.35 -18.54 -18.47
N GLU A 564 -14.10 -17.49 -18.84
CA GLU A 564 -13.93 -16.16 -18.30
C GLU A 564 -14.60 -15.99 -16.93
N PRO A 565 -14.06 -15.08 -16.07
CA PRO A 565 -12.87 -14.25 -16.27
C PRO A 565 -11.57 -14.95 -15.88
N LEU A 566 -10.49 -14.52 -16.56
CA LEU A 566 -9.15 -15.01 -16.28
C LEU A 566 -8.66 -14.59 -14.90
N SER A 567 -7.98 -15.53 -14.24
CA SER A 567 -7.34 -15.28 -12.94
C SER A 567 -6.07 -14.44 -13.12
N GLY A 568 -5.97 -13.29 -12.43
CA GLY A 568 -4.76 -12.47 -12.44
C GLY A 568 -3.47 -13.21 -12.06
N PRO A 569 -3.46 -14.04 -10.99
CA PRO A 569 -2.34 -14.92 -10.65
C PRO A 569 -1.93 -15.89 -11.77
N LEU A 570 -2.89 -16.41 -12.56
CA LEU A 570 -2.59 -17.29 -13.69
C LEU A 570 -1.76 -16.55 -14.75
N VAL A 571 -2.22 -15.36 -15.16
CA VAL A 571 -1.50 -14.51 -16.13
C VAL A 571 -0.14 -14.08 -15.59
N THR A 572 -0.06 -13.78 -14.29
CA THR A 572 1.21 -13.43 -13.62
C THR A 572 2.20 -14.59 -13.67
N SER A 573 1.74 -15.83 -13.47
CA SER A 573 2.58 -17.03 -13.60
C SER A 573 3.10 -17.22 -15.02
N ARG A 574 2.27 -17.02 -16.06
CA ARG A 574 2.72 -17.09 -17.46
C ARG A 574 3.75 -16.02 -17.79
N ARG A 575 3.54 -14.80 -17.29
CA ARG A 575 4.50 -13.71 -17.41
C ARG A 575 5.83 -14.03 -16.72
N HIS A 576 5.79 -14.73 -15.58
CA HIS A 576 7.00 -15.14 -14.87
C HIS A 576 7.81 -16.16 -15.67
N GLU A 577 7.16 -17.18 -16.23
CA GLU A 577 7.79 -18.15 -17.13
C GLU A 577 8.49 -17.46 -18.31
N LEU A 578 7.80 -16.53 -18.99
CA LEU A 578 8.38 -15.78 -20.10
C LEU A 578 9.52 -14.84 -19.69
N ARG A 579 9.52 -14.32 -18.46
CA ARG A 579 10.67 -13.55 -17.93
C ARG A 579 11.89 -14.43 -17.70
N VAL A 580 11.70 -15.67 -17.26
CA VAL A 580 12.78 -16.64 -17.12
C VAL A 580 13.34 -17.04 -18.49
N VAL A 581 12.48 -17.15 -19.52
CA VAL A 581 12.94 -17.33 -20.93
C VAL A 581 13.81 -16.16 -21.39
N LEU A 582 13.37 -14.92 -21.17
CA LEU A 582 14.16 -13.73 -21.54
C LEU A 582 15.51 -13.68 -20.84
N ASP A 583 15.53 -14.03 -19.55
CA ASP A 583 16.75 -14.11 -18.76
C ASP A 583 17.72 -15.18 -19.29
N LEU A 584 17.22 -16.33 -19.77
CA LEU A 584 18.05 -17.33 -20.46
C LEU A 584 18.66 -16.78 -21.75
N LEU A 585 17.83 -16.18 -22.61
CA LEU A 585 18.29 -15.65 -23.91
C LEU A 585 19.31 -14.53 -23.73
N ALA A 586 19.10 -13.63 -22.78
CA ALA A 586 20.06 -12.58 -22.44
C ALA A 586 21.37 -13.17 -21.90
N TRP A 587 21.29 -14.16 -21.00
CA TRP A 587 22.47 -14.80 -20.43
C TRP A 587 23.30 -15.57 -21.47
N ALA A 588 22.66 -16.20 -22.44
CA ALA A 588 23.33 -16.89 -23.55
C ALA A 588 24.06 -15.87 -24.44
N ARG A 589 23.40 -14.76 -24.76
CA ARG A 589 23.98 -13.69 -25.57
C ARG A 589 25.21 -13.05 -24.92
N ASP A 590 25.17 -12.81 -23.60
CA ASP A 590 26.31 -12.30 -22.83
C ASP A 590 27.57 -13.19 -22.92
N ARG A 591 27.41 -14.44 -23.39
CA ARG A 591 28.49 -15.44 -23.60
C ARG A 591 28.75 -15.73 -25.08
N GLY A 592 28.20 -14.94 -26.00
CA GLY A 592 28.34 -15.16 -27.43
C GLY A 592 27.62 -16.42 -27.93
N LYS A 593 26.65 -16.94 -27.17
CA LYS A 593 25.82 -18.10 -27.54
C LYS A 593 24.43 -17.62 -28.00
N THR A 594 23.85 -18.36 -28.94
CA THR A 594 22.44 -18.25 -29.35
C THR A 594 21.65 -19.45 -28.84
N LEU A 595 20.31 -19.36 -28.89
CA LEU A 595 19.41 -20.49 -28.59
C LEU A 595 19.78 -21.79 -29.34
N ALA A 596 20.25 -21.68 -30.59
CA ALA A 596 20.63 -22.83 -31.41
C ALA A 596 21.97 -23.47 -30.97
N SER A 597 22.90 -22.66 -30.45
CA SER A 597 24.24 -23.11 -30.03
C SER A 597 24.36 -23.45 -28.54
N LEU A 598 23.28 -23.22 -27.76
CA LEU A 598 23.25 -23.43 -26.32
C LEU A 598 23.32 -24.93 -26.02
N ASP A 599 24.27 -25.35 -25.19
CA ASP A 599 24.45 -26.75 -24.78
C ASP A 599 24.02 -27.04 -23.34
N GLN A 600 24.08 -28.32 -22.96
CA GLN A 600 23.63 -28.77 -21.65
C GLN A 600 24.50 -28.17 -20.52
N ALA A 601 25.80 -28.01 -20.74
CA ALA A 601 26.71 -27.43 -19.75
C ALA A 601 26.42 -25.94 -19.53
N ASP A 602 26.13 -25.20 -20.61
CA ASP A 602 25.66 -23.83 -20.54
C ASP A 602 24.35 -23.71 -19.75
N LEU A 603 23.38 -24.57 -20.04
CA LEU A 603 22.08 -24.56 -19.37
C LEU A 603 22.20 -24.87 -17.88
N ASP A 604 23.01 -25.86 -17.51
CA ASP A 604 23.24 -26.25 -16.13
C ASP A 604 23.94 -25.12 -15.36
N HIS A 605 24.92 -24.45 -15.97
CA HIS A 605 25.58 -23.28 -15.39
C HIS A 605 24.59 -22.15 -15.14
N TRP A 606 23.75 -21.82 -16.14
CA TRP A 606 22.70 -20.81 -15.96
C TRP A 606 21.69 -21.20 -14.87
N ALA A 607 21.32 -22.48 -14.77
CA ALA A 607 20.38 -22.98 -13.78
C ALA A 607 20.86 -22.76 -12.34
N THR A 608 22.17 -22.79 -12.08
CA THR A 608 22.74 -22.52 -10.74
C THR A 608 22.46 -21.09 -10.24
N THR A 609 22.17 -20.15 -11.14
CA THR A 609 21.96 -18.74 -10.77
C THR A 609 20.60 -18.47 -10.11
N GLY A 610 19.69 -19.46 -10.04
CA GLY A 610 18.45 -19.34 -9.28
C GLY A 610 17.59 -20.59 -9.18
N ALA A 611 16.84 -20.72 -8.08
CA ALA A 611 15.97 -21.87 -7.84
C ALA A 611 14.74 -21.95 -8.78
N GLU A 612 14.39 -20.87 -9.49
CA GLU A 612 13.20 -20.81 -10.36
C GLU A 612 13.53 -21.02 -11.86
N LYS A 613 14.79 -21.31 -12.19
CA LYS A 613 15.27 -21.45 -13.58
C LYS A 613 14.62 -22.61 -14.31
N TYR A 614 14.21 -23.65 -13.60
CA TYR A 614 13.45 -24.80 -14.12
C TYR A 614 12.15 -24.43 -14.85
N LEU A 615 11.62 -23.21 -14.66
CA LEU A 615 10.41 -22.75 -15.36
C LEU A 615 10.59 -22.71 -16.88
N VAL A 616 11.83 -22.58 -17.37
CA VAL A 616 12.14 -22.58 -18.81
C VAL A 616 11.93 -23.94 -19.47
N ALA A 617 11.78 -25.03 -18.72
CA ALA A 617 11.67 -26.39 -19.25
C ALA A 617 10.63 -26.49 -20.38
N GLY A 618 9.47 -25.85 -20.21
CA GLY A 618 8.42 -25.90 -21.22
C GLY A 618 8.75 -25.13 -22.50
N PHE A 619 9.62 -24.12 -22.43
CA PHE A 619 10.16 -23.42 -23.60
C PHE A 619 11.23 -24.26 -24.30
N LEU A 620 12.14 -24.89 -23.55
CA LEU A 620 13.18 -25.75 -24.12
C LEU A 620 12.59 -26.95 -24.88
N THR A 621 11.60 -27.63 -24.28
CA THR A 621 10.88 -28.72 -24.97
C THR A 621 10.26 -28.21 -26.28
N TRP A 622 9.58 -27.06 -26.23
CA TRP A 622 8.97 -26.47 -27.42
C TRP A 622 10.02 -26.06 -28.48
N ALA A 623 11.12 -25.44 -28.06
CA ALA A 623 12.18 -24.98 -28.95
C ALA A 623 12.84 -26.17 -29.69
N HIS A 624 13.10 -27.27 -28.97
CA HIS A 624 13.61 -28.50 -29.56
C HIS A 624 12.62 -29.10 -30.57
N THR A 625 11.34 -29.26 -30.20
CA THR A 625 10.30 -29.79 -31.11
C THR A 625 10.13 -28.95 -32.38
N ASN A 626 10.45 -27.65 -32.33
CA ASN A 626 10.36 -26.74 -33.47
C ASN A 626 11.72 -26.50 -34.17
N GLY A 627 12.74 -27.32 -33.89
CA GLY A 627 14.05 -27.24 -34.55
C GLY A 627 14.86 -25.97 -34.25
N ARG A 628 14.60 -25.32 -33.11
CA ARG A 628 15.24 -24.05 -32.70
C ARG A 628 16.41 -24.25 -31.72
N SER A 629 16.49 -25.42 -31.09
CA SER A 629 17.57 -25.79 -30.16
C SER A 629 17.83 -27.30 -30.21
N GLN A 630 19.00 -27.71 -29.73
CA GLN A 630 19.27 -29.11 -29.39
C GLN A 630 18.43 -29.56 -28.17
N PRO A 631 18.30 -30.87 -27.89
CA PRO A 631 17.57 -31.34 -26.71
C PRO A 631 18.32 -30.92 -25.45
N LEU A 632 17.64 -30.18 -24.59
CA LEU A 632 18.18 -29.64 -23.35
C LEU A 632 17.26 -29.98 -22.18
N GLU A 633 17.82 -30.50 -21.11
CA GLU A 633 17.08 -30.92 -19.93
C GLU A 633 17.37 -30.02 -18.74
N ILE A 634 16.35 -29.69 -17.95
CA ILE A 634 16.52 -28.95 -16.71
C ILE A 634 15.74 -29.62 -15.59
N THR A 635 16.46 -29.97 -14.53
CA THR A 635 15.87 -30.68 -13.40
C THR A 635 14.91 -29.78 -12.64
N ARG A 636 13.66 -30.23 -12.48
CA ARG A 636 12.71 -29.57 -11.59
C ARG A 636 13.00 -29.96 -10.15
N PRO A 637 13.15 -29.00 -9.22
CA PRO A 637 13.27 -29.34 -7.81
C PRO A 637 12.02 -30.10 -7.34
N PRO A 638 12.16 -31.10 -6.47
CA PRO A 638 11.03 -31.84 -5.93
C PRO A 638 10.04 -30.88 -5.27
N ARG A 639 8.74 -31.07 -5.55
CA ARG A 639 7.68 -30.24 -4.97
C ARG A 639 7.75 -30.32 -3.44
N THR A 640 7.65 -29.17 -2.77
CA THR A 640 7.55 -29.08 -1.31
C THR A 640 6.45 -30.01 -0.79
N TYR A 641 6.77 -30.80 0.25
CA TYR A 641 5.85 -31.74 0.89
C TYR A 641 4.55 -31.04 1.30
N LEU A 642 3.41 -31.74 1.16
CA LEU A 642 2.15 -31.28 1.73
C LEU A 642 2.28 -31.28 3.25
N LEU A 643 2.13 -30.10 3.88
CA LEU A 643 2.04 -29.99 5.33
C LEU A 643 0.65 -30.46 5.77
N VAL A 644 0.61 -31.60 6.46
CA VAL A 644 -0.54 -32.08 7.23
C VAL A 644 -0.47 -31.46 8.64
N GLY A 645 -1.61 -31.15 9.26
CA GLY A 645 -1.66 -30.50 10.58
C GLY A 645 -2.15 -29.04 10.55
N GLY A 646 -3.39 -28.84 10.10
CA GLY A 646 -4.09 -27.57 10.21
C GLY A 646 -4.83 -27.43 11.54
N LEU A 647 -5.92 -26.67 11.55
CA LEU A 647 -6.83 -26.64 12.71
C LEU A 647 -7.43 -28.03 12.95
N SER A 648 -7.46 -28.47 14.21
CA SER A 648 -8.21 -29.66 14.64
C SER A 648 -9.71 -29.49 14.42
N ASP A 649 -10.46 -30.59 14.43
CA ASP A 649 -11.92 -30.57 14.20
C ASP A 649 -12.63 -29.69 15.24
N ASP A 650 -12.23 -29.74 16.52
CA ASP A 650 -12.76 -28.88 17.58
C ASP A 650 -12.41 -27.40 17.40
N GLN A 651 -11.20 -27.09 16.95
CA GLN A 651 -10.81 -25.71 16.65
C GLN A 651 -11.58 -25.17 15.44
N ARG A 652 -11.77 -25.98 14.39
CA ARG A 652 -12.57 -25.60 13.22
C ARG A 652 -14.02 -25.36 13.61
N ARG A 653 -14.61 -26.25 14.42
CA ARG A 653 -15.97 -26.10 14.95
C ARG A 653 -16.13 -24.82 15.75
N ARG A 654 -15.25 -24.55 16.71
CA ARG A 654 -15.28 -23.29 17.51
C ARG A 654 -15.22 -22.04 16.64
N VAL A 655 -14.35 -22.02 15.61
CA VAL A 655 -14.26 -20.89 14.68
C VAL A 655 -15.53 -20.77 13.84
N LEU A 656 -16.09 -21.90 13.38
CA LEU A 656 -17.34 -21.91 12.63
C LEU A 656 -18.50 -21.35 13.46
N ASP A 657 -18.69 -21.85 14.69
CA ASP A 657 -19.74 -21.40 15.60
C ASP A 657 -19.62 -19.90 15.90
N GLY A 658 -18.40 -19.41 16.15
CA GLY A 658 -18.14 -17.98 16.37
C GLY A 658 -18.49 -17.10 15.17
N VAL A 659 -18.34 -17.61 13.95
CA VAL A 659 -18.68 -16.86 12.72
C VAL A 659 -20.18 -16.93 12.43
N LEU A 660 -20.80 -18.11 12.58
CA LEU A 660 -22.21 -18.31 12.26
C LEU A 660 -23.13 -17.55 13.22
N ASN A 661 -22.77 -17.49 14.52
CA ASN A 661 -23.59 -16.88 15.56
C ASN A 661 -23.40 -15.36 15.71
N HIS A 662 -22.53 -14.72 14.90
CA HIS A 662 -22.27 -13.29 15.02
C HIS A 662 -23.13 -12.46 14.06
N ASP A 663 -24.01 -11.61 14.59
CA ASP A 663 -25.04 -10.91 13.79
C ASP A 663 -24.48 -9.84 12.85
N THR A 664 -23.35 -9.22 13.21
CA THR A 664 -22.73 -8.20 12.34
C THR A 664 -22.04 -8.77 11.11
N ILE A 665 -21.94 -10.10 10.98
CA ILE A 665 -21.30 -10.77 9.84
C ILE A 665 -22.35 -11.06 8.76
N THR A 666 -22.15 -10.50 7.58
CA THR A 666 -23.03 -10.72 6.40
C THR A 666 -23.16 -12.20 6.04
N ALA A 667 -24.32 -12.63 5.55
CA ALA A 667 -24.59 -14.01 5.11
C ALA A 667 -23.51 -14.58 4.16
N GLY A 668 -23.08 -13.81 3.16
CA GLY A 668 -22.03 -14.25 2.23
C GLY A 668 -20.66 -14.51 2.90
N THR A 669 -20.33 -13.78 3.97
CA THR A 669 -19.08 -14.09 4.72
C THR A 669 -19.24 -15.38 5.50
N LYS A 670 -20.41 -15.60 6.12
CA LYS A 670 -20.72 -16.83 6.89
C LYS A 670 -20.69 -18.05 5.98
N LEU A 671 -21.34 -17.99 4.81
CA LEU A 671 -21.31 -19.06 3.81
C LEU A 671 -19.88 -19.35 3.34
N ALA A 672 -19.11 -18.33 2.94
CA ALA A 672 -17.73 -18.54 2.50
C ALA A 672 -16.84 -19.16 3.61
N ALA A 673 -17.04 -18.75 4.87
CA ALA A 673 -16.33 -19.32 6.01
C ALA A 673 -16.67 -20.81 6.17
N ALA A 674 -17.95 -21.18 6.12
CA ALA A 674 -18.39 -22.57 6.18
C ALA A 674 -17.81 -23.41 5.03
N LEU A 675 -17.83 -22.89 3.80
CA LEU A 675 -17.26 -23.58 2.63
C LEU A 675 -15.74 -23.86 2.76
N VAL A 676 -15.00 -22.98 3.45
CA VAL A 676 -13.58 -23.21 3.76
C VAL A 676 -13.40 -24.16 4.94
N LEU A 677 -14.11 -23.94 6.04
CA LEU A 677 -13.91 -24.64 7.31
C LEU A 677 -14.42 -26.07 7.29
N VAL A 678 -15.51 -26.35 6.58
CA VAL A 678 -16.16 -27.66 6.52
C VAL A 678 -15.69 -28.43 5.30
N PHE A 679 -15.86 -27.86 4.11
CA PHE A 679 -15.61 -28.55 2.83
C PHE A 679 -14.20 -28.33 2.28
N GLY A 680 -13.41 -27.48 2.93
CA GLY A 680 -12.04 -27.21 2.53
C GLY A 680 -11.93 -26.53 1.17
N PHE A 681 -12.94 -25.83 0.65
CA PHE A 681 -12.88 -25.17 -0.66
C PHE A 681 -11.87 -24.01 -0.67
N ARG A 682 -11.25 -23.74 -1.83
CA ARG A 682 -10.29 -22.62 -1.95
C ARG A 682 -11.11 -21.35 -2.10
N PRO A 683 -10.65 -20.21 -1.54
CA PRO A 683 -11.26 -18.92 -1.83
C PRO A 683 -11.40 -18.64 -3.33
N ALA A 684 -10.42 -19.05 -4.15
CA ALA A 684 -10.48 -18.89 -5.61
C ALA A 684 -11.60 -19.70 -6.30
N GLN A 685 -12.05 -20.80 -5.69
CA GLN A 685 -13.17 -21.61 -6.16
C GLN A 685 -14.48 -20.98 -5.70
N ILE A 686 -14.57 -20.64 -4.41
CA ILE A 686 -15.76 -20.01 -3.81
C ILE A 686 -16.13 -18.72 -4.54
N THR A 687 -15.15 -17.86 -4.84
CA THR A 687 -15.43 -16.60 -5.56
C THR A 687 -15.95 -16.83 -6.98
N ARG A 688 -15.70 -18.00 -7.57
CA ARG A 688 -16.13 -18.36 -8.93
C ARG A 688 -17.46 -19.10 -8.98
N ILE A 689 -18.18 -19.21 -7.86
CA ILE A 689 -19.54 -19.74 -7.86
C ILE A 689 -20.44 -18.73 -8.57
N ARG A 690 -21.09 -19.18 -9.63
CA ARG A 690 -22.13 -18.43 -10.35
C ARG A 690 -23.46 -18.60 -9.66
N LEU A 691 -24.41 -17.73 -9.97
CA LEU A 691 -25.78 -17.91 -9.47
C LEU A 691 -26.39 -19.24 -9.95
N ASP A 692 -26.18 -19.61 -11.21
CA ASP A 692 -26.70 -20.85 -11.79
C ASP A 692 -26.08 -22.13 -11.19
N ASP A 693 -24.99 -21.98 -10.45
CA ASP A 693 -24.35 -23.05 -9.69
C ASP A 693 -25.08 -23.32 -8.35
N ILE A 694 -26.01 -22.45 -7.94
CA ILE A 694 -26.93 -22.68 -6.82
C ILE A 694 -28.26 -23.17 -7.40
N ARG A 695 -28.63 -24.40 -7.07
CA ARG A 695 -29.89 -25.00 -7.57
C ARG A 695 -30.72 -25.54 -6.41
N SER A 696 -32.03 -25.29 -6.46
CA SER A 696 -32.99 -25.90 -5.54
C SER A 696 -33.53 -27.19 -6.17
N THR A 697 -33.49 -28.30 -5.43
CA THR A 697 -34.06 -29.58 -5.86
C THR A 697 -35.40 -29.88 -5.18
N GLY A 698 -36.09 -28.87 -4.67
CA GLY A 698 -37.38 -28.99 -3.97
C GLY A 698 -37.25 -29.39 -2.50
N GLU A 699 -36.33 -30.30 -2.16
CA GLU A 699 -36.08 -30.76 -0.79
C GLU A 699 -34.81 -30.19 -0.15
N ALA A 700 -33.85 -29.73 -0.96
CA ALA A 700 -32.58 -29.18 -0.48
C ALA A 700 -31.96 -28.22 -1.50
N LEU A 701 -31.05 -27.37 -1.03
CA LEU A 701 -30.26 -26.48 -1.88
C LEU A 701 -28.90 -27.11 -2.18
N GLN A 702 -28.48 -27.08 -3.45
CA GLN A 702 -27.20 -27.60 -3.90
C GLN A 702 -26.29 -26.48 -4.41
N VAL A 703 -24.98 -26.64 -4.20
CA VAL A 703 -23.96 -25.78 -4.78
C VAL A 703 -22.96 -26.59 -5.60
N THR A 704 -22.75 -26.20 -6.85
CA THR A 704 -21.78 -26.84 -7.74
C THR A 704 -20.46 -26.08 -7.71
N VAL A 705 -19.40 -26.73 -7.21
CA VAL A 705 -18.02 -26.18 -7.19
C VAL A 705 -17.05 -27.08 -7.95
N GLY A 706 -17.24 -28.39 -7.81
CA GLY A 706 -16.53 -29.41 -8.58
C GLY A 706 -17.37 -29.95 -9.73
N LYS A 707 -17.20 -31.23 -10.06
CA LYS A 707 -18.03 -31.90 -11.09
C LYS A 707 -19.37 -32.34 -10.52
N GLU A 708 -19.39 -32.72 -9.25
CA GLU A 708 -20.59 -33.18 -8.56
C GLU A 708 -21.16 -32.04 -7.69
N PRO A 709 -22.49 -31.87 -7.66
CA PRO A 709 -23.15 -30.89 -6.81
C PRO A 709 -23.05 -31.29 -5.34
N LEU A 710 -22.82 -30.31 -4.46
CA LEU A 710 -22.80 -30.49 -3.01
C LEU A 710 -24.16 -30.08 -2.42
N LEU A 711 -24.85 -31.02 -1.78
CA LEU A 711 -26.03 -30.73 -0.95
C LEU A 711 -25.63 -29.88 0.27
N LEU A 712 -26.23 -28.71 0.40
CA LEU A 712 -26.02 -27.82 1.53
C LEU A 712 -26.96 -28.20 2.68
N PRO A 713 -26.43 -28.40 3.91
CA PRO A 713 -27.26 -28.48 5.10
C PRO A 713 -28.13 -27.22 5.25
N GLU A 714 -29.31 -27.36 5.84
CA GLU A 714 -30.33 -26.30 5.95
C GLU A 714 -29.75 -24.94 6.45
N PRO A 715 -28.91 -24.86 7.50
CA PRO A 715 -28.34 -23.58 7.92
C PRO A 715 -27.46 -22.90 6.86
N LEU A 716 -26.82 -23.67 5.99
CA LEU A 716 -26.01 -23.14 4.89
C LEU A 716 -26.85 -22.83 3.65
N ALA A 717 -27.97 -23.54 3.46
CA ALA A 717 -28.94 -23.25 2.40
C ALA A 717 -29.55 -21.85 2.60
N ASP A 718 -29.94 -21.50 3.82
CA ASP A 718 -30.44 -20.15 4.15
C ASP A 718 -29.41 -19.07 3.87
N LEU A 719 -28.16 -19.30 4.29
CA LEU A 719 -27.06 -18.37 4.02
C LEU A 719 -26.79 -18.21 2.51
N ALA A 720 -26.91 -19.28 1.73
CA ALA A 720 -26.77 -19.24 0.28
C ALA A 720 -27.90 -18.44 -0.39
N THR A 721 -29.14 -18.64 0.03
CA THR A 721 -30.30 -17.86 -0.44
C THR A 721 -30.14 -16.37 -0.11
N GLN A 722 -29.77 -16.04 1.13
CA GLN A 722 -29.50 -14.65 1.55
C GLN A 722 -28.33 -14.03 0.78
N THR A 723 -27.28 -14.80 0.50
CA THR A 723 -26.14 -14.33 -0.30
C THR A 723 -26.52 -14.10 -1.75
N ALA A 724 -27.38 -14.94 -2.33
CA ALA A 724 -27.92 -14.74 -3.66
C ALA A 724 -28.84 -13.51 -3.74
N ALA A 725 -29.53 -13.14 -2.64
CA ALA A 725 -30.33 -11.93 -2.56
C ALA A 725 -29.49 -10.65 -2.41
N ASP A 726 -28.48 -10.64 -1.53
CA ASP A 726 -27.58 -9.48 -1.31
C ASP A 726 -26.23 -9.65 -2.03
N ARG A 727 -26.23 -9.28 -3.32
CA ARG A 727 -25.04 -9.27 -4.20
C ARG A 727 -24.48 -7.87 -4.41
N SER A 728 -24.53 -7.03 -3.37
CA SER A 728 -23.99 -5.68 -3.45
C SER A 728 -22.46 -5.69 -3.63
N ALA A 729 -21.98 -5.04 -4.69
CA ALA A 729 -20.58 -4.97 -5.02
C ALA A 729 -20.07 -3.53 -4.92
N ARG A 730 -18.95 -3.31 -4.22
CA ARG A 730 -18.36 -1.96 -4.11
C ARG A 730 -17.90 -1.46 -5.50
N ARG A 731 -18.36 -0.28 -5.90
CA ARG A 731 -17.95 0.42 -7.13
C ARG A 731 -17.47 1.84 -6.83
N MET A 732 -17.15 2.59 -7.88
CA MET A 732 -16.62 3.96 -7.81
C MET A 732 -17.60 4.94 -7.14
N PHE A 733 -18.88 4.92 -7.54
CA PHE A 733 -19.91 5.86 -7.04
C PHE A 733 -20.99 5.17 -6.22
N THR A 734 -21.64 4.15 -6.76
CA THR A 734 -22.80 3.48 -6.14
C THR A 734 -22.58 1.97 -6.16
N PRO A 735 -22.91 1.23 -5.08
CA PRO A 735 -22.86 -0.23 -5.16
C PRO A 735 -23.70 -0.72 -6.34
N ALA A 736 -23.17 -1.66 -7.11
CA ALA A 736 -23.90 -2.27 -8.22
C ALA A 736 -24.33 -3.69 -7.85
N GLN A 737 -25.44 -4.13 -8.44
CA GLN A 737 -25.86 -5.53 -8.38
C GLN A 737 -25.30 -6.26 -9.59
N ASP A 738 -24.55 -7.32 -9.33
CA ASP A 738 -24.02 -8.21 -10.38
C ASP A 738 -24.99 -9.38 -10.55
N HIS A 739 -25.36 -9.72 -11.79
CA HIS A 739 -26.33 -10.77 -12.11
C HIS A 739 -25.71 -12.15 -12.39
N HIS A 740 -24.38 -12.29 -12.33
CA HIS A 740 -23.70 -13.51 -12.74
C HIS A 740 -23.00 -14.22 -11.58
N TRP A 741 -22.28 -13.48 -10.73
CA TRP A 741 -21.46 -14.05 -9.65
C TRP A 741 -22.18 -14.03 -8.31
N LEU A 742 -22.10 -15.13 -7.56
CA LEU A 742 -22.54 -15.16 -6.16
C LEU A 742 -21.72 -14.19 -5.29
N TYR A 743 -20.42 -14.07 -5.57
CA TYR A 743 -19.51 -13.14 -4.92
C TYR A 743 -18.97 -12.13 -5.94
N PRO A 744 -19.66 -11.00 -6.15
CA PRO A 744 -19.24 -10.05 -7.16
C PRO A 744 -17.99 -9.25 -6.77
N GLY A 745 -17.15 -9.01 -7.78
CA GLY A 745 -15.89 -8.28 -7.67
C GLY A 745 -16.08 -6.78 -7.78
N ALA A 746 -14.99 -6.01 -7.78
CA ALA A 746 -15.01 -4.55 -7.90
C ALA A 746 -15.09 -4.06 -9.37
N GLN A 747 -15.01 -4.97 -10.33
CA GLN A 747 -15.21 -4.70 -11.75
C GLN A 747 -16.45 -5.46 -12.22
N PRO A 748 -17.32 -4.87 -13.05
CA PRO A 748 -18.46 -5.57 -13.64
C PRO A 748 -18.03 -6.85 -14.35
N GLY A 749 -18.87 -7.88 -14.23
CA GLY A 749 -18.64 -9.18 -14.88
C GLY A 749 -17.48 -9.98 -14.29
N THR A 750 -16.86 -9.51 -13.19
CA THR A 750 -15.78 -10.25 -12.52
C THR A 750 -16.15 -10.64 -11.10
N PRO A 751 -15.73 -11.82 -10.62
CA PRO A 751 -15.93 -12.21 -9.25
C PRO A 751 -15.00 -11.46 -8.30
N LEU A 752 -15.31 -11.54 -7.01
CA LEU A 752 -14.46 -11.09 -5.93
C LEU A 752 -13.09 -11.77 -6.05
N SER A 753 -12.01 -11.01 -5.91
CA SER A 753 -10.68 -11.64 -5.93
C SER A 753 -10.51 -12.58 -4.73
N ALA A 754 -9.86 -13.73 -4.94
CA ALA A 754 -9.53 -14.66 -3.85
C ALA A 754 -8.80 -13.98 -2.69
N ALA A 755 -7.88 -13.05 -2.97
CA ALA A 755 -7.17 -12.28 -1.94
C ALA A 755 -8.10 -11.34 -1.16
N ALA A 756 -9.12 -10.77 -1.79
CA ALA A 756 -10.14 -9.98 -1.09
C ALA A 756 -11.01 -10.86 -0.20
N LEU A 757 -11.41 -12.05 -0.67
CA LEU A 757 -12.13 -13.01 0.17
C LEU A 757 -11.28 -13.48 1.36
N VAL A 758 -9.99 -13.77 1.16
CA VAL A 758 -9.07 -14.11 2.26
C VAL A 758 -9.00 -12.99 3.29
N ARG A 759 -8.91 -11.72 2.86
CA ARG A 759 -8.92 -10.58 3.80
C ARG A 759 -10.26 -10.44 4.53
N ARG A 760 -11.38 -10.67 3.83
CA ARG A 760 -12.74 -10.65 4.39
C ARG A 760 -12.91 -11.73 5.47
N LEU A 761 -12.42 -12.94 5.21
CA LEU A 761 -12.41 -14.07 6.14
C LEU A 761 -11.47 -13.84 7.33
N ALA A 762 -10.26 -13.31 7.09
CA ALA A 762 -9.31 -13.01 8.16
C ALA A 762 -9.84 -11.93 9.13
N ALA A 763 -10.61 -10.96 8.64
CA ALA A 763 -11.21 -9.92 9.47
C ALA A 763 -12.25 -10.47 10.47
N VAL A 764 -12.79 -11.66 10.23
CA VAL A 764 -13.73 -12.37 11.13
C VAL A 764 -13.06 -13.57 11.82
N GLY A 765 -11.73 -13.62 11.85
CA GLY A 765 -10.97 -14.65 12.56
C GLY A 765 -10.70 -15.94 11.79
N VAL A 766 -11.11 -16.05 10.52
CA VAL A 766 -10.90 -17.26 9.71
C VAL A 766 -9.57 -17.20 8.96
N LEU A 767 -8.59 -17.94 9.47
CA LEU A 767 -7.30 -18.15 8.79
C LEU A 767 -7.43 -19.28 7.76
N VAL A 768 -7.56 -18.92 6.48
CA VAL A 768 -7.88 -19.86 5.38
C VAL A 768 -6.91 -21.04 5.28
N SER A 769 -5.59 -20.80 5.38
CA SER A 769 -4.60 -21.86 5.19
C SER A 769 -4.74 -22.98 6.24
N PRO A 770 -4.68 -22.71 7.55
CA PRO A 770 -4.83 -23.77 8.56
C PRO A 770 -6.25 -24.35 8.60
N ALA A 771 -7.29 -23.55 8.33
CA ALA A 771 -8.67 -24.03 8.22
C ALA A 771 -8.84 -25.07 7.10
N ARG A 772 -8.38 -24.73 5.89
CA ARG A 772 -8.46 -25.64 4.72
C ARG A 772 -7.61 -26.88 4.92
N THR A 773 -6.39 -26.75 5.45
CA THR A 773 -5.53 -27.92 5.71
C THR A 773 -6.19 -28.88 6.72
N GLY A 774 -6.82 -28.36 7.78
CA GLY A 774 -7.56 -29.17 8.75
C GLY A 774 -8.76 -29.89 8.10
N ALA A 775 -9.58 -29.16 7.35
CA ALA A 775 -10.74 -29.71 6.64
C ALA A 775 -10.33 -30.84 5.67
N LEU A 776 -9.30 -30.61 4.84
CA LEU A 776 -8.83 -31.63 3.89
C LEU A 776 -8.17 -32.82 4.58
N THR A 777 -7.52 -32.62 5.73
CA THR A 777 -6.98 -33.73 6.52
C THR A 777 -8.11 -34.66 6.95
N SER A 778 -9.15 -34.11 7.59
CA SER A 778 -10.33 -34.88 8.04
C SER A 778 -11.11 -35.51 6.87
N LEU A 779 -11.43 -34.73 5.82
CA LEU A 779 -12.14 -35.24 4.64
C LEU A 779 -11.36 -36.32 3.89
N SER A 780 -10.04 -36.21 3.79
CA SER A 780 -9.23 -37.22 3.13
C SER A 780 -9.19 -38.54 3.87
N GLN A 781 -9.52 -38.58 5.16
CA GLN A 781 -9.67 -39.82 5.95
C GLN A 781 -11.05 -40.46 5.73
N GLN A 782 -12.08 -39.64 5.51
CA GLN A 782 -13.47 -40.09 5.39
C GLN A 782 -13.88 -40.42 3.95
N LEU A 783 -13.26 -39.80 2.94
CA LEU A 783 -13.65 -39.91 1.54
C LEU A 783 -12.56 -40.55 0.66
N PRO A 784 -12.94 -41.39 -0.31
CA PRO A 784 -12.03 -41.85 -1.36
C PRO A 784 -11.49 -40.67 -2.20
N PRO A 785 -10.24 -40.74 -2.73
CA PRO A 785 -9.67 -39.67 -3.54
C PRO A 785 -10.50 -39.23 -4.75
N PRO A 786 -11.18 -40.11 -5.52
CA PRO A 786 -12.05 -39.69 -6.62
C PRO A 786 -13.22 -38.81 -6.15
N VAL A 787 -13.93 -39.23 -5.09
CA VAL A 787 -15.05 -38.47 -4.52
C VAL A 787 -14.59 -37.11 -4.00
N LEU A 788 -13.46 -37.07 -3.28
CA LEU A 788 -12.88 -35.82 -2.79
C LEU A 788 -12.48 -34.89 -3.95
N ALA A 789 -11.95 -35.45 -5.04
CA ALA A 789 -11.59 -34.70 -6.24
C ALA A 789 -12.83 -34.10 -6.93
N ASP A 790 -13.87 -34.90 -7.12
CA ASP A 790 -15.08 -34.49 -7.83
C ASP A 790 -15.93 -33.50 -7.03
N LEU A 791 -16.03 -33.63 -5.70
CA LEU A 791 -16.73 -32.66 -4.84
C LEU A 791 -15.98 -31.33 -4.71
N THR A 792 -14.66 -31.38 -4.51
CA THR A 792 -13.87 -30.16 -4.25
C THR A 792 -13.31 -29.52 -5.51
N GLY A 793 -13.50 -30.13 -6.67
CA GLY A 793 -12.92 -29.67 -7.94
C GLY A 793 -11.39 -29.69 -7.98
N MET A 794 -10.73 -30.53 -7.17
CA MET A 794 -9.27 -30.68 -7.19
C MET A 794 -8.83 -31.78 -8.14
N HIS A 795 -7.62 -31.69 -8.68
CA HIS A 795 -7.08 -32.75 -9.54
C HIS A 795 -6.93 -34.07 -8.76
N LEU A 796 -7.29 -35.21 -9.37
CA LEU A 796 -7.24 -36.53 -8.73
C LEU A 796 -5.88 -36.82 -8.08
N ALA A 797 -4.78 -36.59 -8.79
CA ALA A 797 -3.42 -36.73 -8.22
C ALA A 797 -3.17 -35.88 -6.95
N THR A 798 -3.83 -34.73 -6.81
CA THR A 798 -3.76 -33.92 -5.59
C THR A 798 -4.54 -34.58 -4.46
N ALA A 799 -5.71 -35.15 -4.72
CA ALA A 799 -6.51 -35.88 -3.73
C ALA A 799 -5.80 -37.15 -3.26
N VAL A 800 -5.21 -37.93 -4.19
CA VAL A 800 -4.38 -39.10 -3.88
C VAL A 800 -3.21 -38.71 -2.98
N ARG A 801 -2.54 -37.59 -3.29
CA ARG A 801 -1.43 -37.09 -2.47
C ARG A 801 -1.88 -36.66 -1.08
N TRP A 802 -3.07 -36.07 -0.91
CA TRP A 802 -3.63 -35.80 0.42
C TRP A 802 -3.84 -37.10 1.20
N ARG A 803 -4.50 -38.09 0.61
CA ARG A 803 -4.73 -39.40 1.24
C ARG A 803 -3.42 -40.06 1.66
N SER A 804 -2.41 -40.11 0.79
CA SER A 804 -1.13 -40.75 1.10
C SER A 804 -0.34 -40.00 2.18
N THR A 805 -0.33 -38.67 2.14
CA THR A 805 0.39 -37.87 3.15
C THR A 805 -0.28 -37.98 4.53
N VAL A 806 -1.61 -38.01 4.59
CA VAL A 806 -2.35 -38.20 5.84
C VAL A 806 -2.18 -39.62 6.37
N ALA A 807 -2.22 -40.64 5.51
CA ALA A 807 -1.93 -42.01 5.90
C ALA A 807 -0.50 -42.17 6.45
N ALA A 808 0.50 -41.58 5.80
CA ALA A 808 1.88 -41.59 6.28
C ALA A 808 2.04 -40.85 7.62
N SER A 809 1.36 -39.72 7.79
CA SER A 809 1.34 -38.97 9.06
C SER A 809 0.70 -39.79 10.19
N ASN A 810 -0.41 -40.46 9.91
CA ASN A 810 -1.10 -41.31 10.88
C ASN A 810 -0.26 -42.56 11.22
N ALA A 811 0.39 -43.19 10.24
CA ALA A 811 1.29 -44.32 10.46
C ALA A 811 2.50 -43.91 11.30
N HIS A 812 3.08 -42.73 11.06
CA HIS A 812 4.15 -42.18 11.88
C HIS A 812 3.69 -41.91 13.32
N TYR A 813 2.49 -41.33 13.50
CA TYR A 813 1.91 -41.10 14.83
C TYR A 813 1.57 -42.41 15.57
N ALA A 814 0.99 -43.40 14.87
CA ALA A 814 0.73 -44.72 15.43
C ALA A 814 2.03 -45.43 15.85
N GLY A 815 3.10 -45.31 15.04
CA GLY A 815 4.43 -45.81 15.40
C GLY A 815 5.02 -45.14 16.63
N LEU A 816 4.80 -43.83 16.82
CA LEU A 816 5.21 -43.10 18.03
C LEU A 816 4.41 -43.53 19.27
N LEU A 817 3.11 -43.79 19.13
CA LEU A 817 2.27 -44.28 20.22
C LEU A 817 2.65 -45.71 20.62
N LEU A 818 2.84 -46.61 19.65
CA LEU A 818 3.30 -47.98 19.91
C LEU A 818 4.69 -47.99 20.55
N ALA A 819 5.61 -47.11 20.12
CA ALA A 819 6.92 -46.95 20.76
C ALA A 819 6.84 -46.35 22.18
N SER A 820 5.76 -45.64 22.51
CA SER A 820 5.55 -45.09 23.86
C SER A 820 4.96 -46.09 24.86
N GLU A 821 4.36 -47.18 24.38
CA GLU A 821 3.85 -48.28 25.21
C GLU A 821 4.94 -49.29 25.60
N GLU A 822 6.07 -49.36 24.88
CA GLU A 822 7.11 -50.36 25.12
C GLU A 822 8.20 -49.96 26.14
N SER A 823 8.37 -48.69 26.55
CA SER A 823 9.18 -48.33 27.73
C SER A 823 9.12 -46.82 28.07
N PRO A 824 8.76 -46.41 29.31
CA PRO A 824 8.78 -45.00 29.72
C PRO A 824 10.18 -44.37 29.74
N THR A 825 11.24 -45.18 29.69
CA THR A 825 12.64 -44.75 29.90
C THR A 825 13.44 -44.50 28.62
N ALA A 826 12.93 -44.87 27.44
CA ALA A 826 13.68 -44.76 26.18
C ALA A 826 13.59 -43.36 25.52
N VAL A 827 12.55 -42.58 25.83
CA VAL A 827 12.24 -41.31 25.13
C VAL A 827 13.27 -40.20 25.39
N LEU A 828 14.03 -40.26 26.50
CA LEU A 828 15.03 -39.25 26.83
C LEU A 828 16.39 -39.44 26.12
N ARG A 829 16.65 -40.60 25.50
CA ARG A 829 17.96 -40.87 24.87
C ARG A 829 17.97 -40.66 23.34
N THR A 830 16.82 -40.68 22.69
CA THR A 830 16.72 -40.52 21.22
C THR A 830 16.65 -39.06 20.74
N VAL A 831 16.43 -38.10 21.65
CA VAL A 831 16.30 -36.66 21.32
C VAL A 831 17.64 -35.91 21.37
N LEU A 832 18.72 -36.50 21.90
CA LEU A 832 19.98 -35.79 22.18
C LEU A 832 21.27 -36.34 21.52
N SER A 833 21.22 -37.37 20.66
CA SER A 833 22.47 -38.00 20.13
C SER A 833 22.77 -37.78 18.64
N SER A 834 22.40 -36.64 18.05
CA SER A 834 22.86 -36.28 16.70
C SER A 834 23.35 -34.83 16.61
N ALA A 835 24.35 -34.51 17.43
CA ALA A 835 25.26 -33.39 17.18
C ALA A 835 26.67 -33.70 17.74
N SER A 836 27.59 -34.01 16.80
CA SER A 836 29.04 -33.75 16.79
C SER A 836 30.00 -34.56 17.67
N SER A 837 30.91 -35.27 17.01
CA SER A 837 32.37 -35.15 17.26
C SER A 837 33.20 -35.91 16.22
N THR A 838 33.81 -35.18 15.29
CA THR A 838 35.04 -35.59 14.57
C THR A 838 36.18 -34.74 15.10
N GLU A 839 37.18 -35.37 15.71
CA GLU A 839 38.46 -34.75 16.09
C GLU A 839 39.61 -35.57 15.48
N PRO A 840 40.70 -34.93 15.05
CA PRO A 840 42.02 -35.55 14.96
C PRO A 840 43.10 -34.77 15.74
N PRO A 841 44.34 -35.28 15.85
CA PRO A 841 44.77 -36.67 15.87
C PRO A 841 45.01 -37.22 17.30
#